data_AF-A0A087SJK9-F1
#
_entry.id   AF-A0A087SJK9-F1
#
_cell.length_a   1.000
_cell.length_b   1.000
_cell.length_c   1.000
_cell.angle_alpha   90.00
_cell.angle_beta   90.00
_cell.angle_gamma   90.00
#
_symmetry.space_group_name_H-M   'P 1'
#
loop_
_entity.id
_entity.type
_entity.pdbx_description
1 polymer ?
#
loop_
_entity_poly.entity_id
_entity_poly.type
_entity_poly.pdbx_seq_one_letter_code
_entity_poly.pdbx_strand_id
1 'polypeptide(L)'
;MATAHTTKAKTHFFENNDLRQVLHADATHGDGSFTKTKVAFTIGSGSRSVETLCKLLEAGGTCGRIDLTWNSLAYHRQSLANLQEAMKKTRRLCAVMLDCLGREIMVNRDVAQDNDGTHREPDATTIVAGSTVVLTTDTSQAFSASLFPISYPGLPAMVEPGDNLFVGRYLVSGADASSLYMRVEAADETSITCTALSGAVLSGLLTVFHTERSSEGLANKQNDLPLLTAYDREAVASLAADFDVDFLSLSYCRDAEDVESARAFLSSVGSGHTKVLAKCETRQSLFAFKQLVRAADGIIISRGNLGLDVPPEKMAMIQKSMISTCVVLNKPVLITRVVDTMIDTPRPTRAEATDIANAVLDGADGFLLGAETYRGKYALETVRTVCAIAREAEAAFDHAAHFDHLVDEGGRLAAEGEAHASRVDMMRNLQSVLSGGSGGAARLSKLEAIASSAVRAADKVRAAMIIVVTQTGRAAGLVAKYRPAMPIMTLVVPYLKREGLRWRLEGRSSARQALLTSGLMPVLAAPTPSAGESLLEEAVVLAVRQGMLAPEDHVVTVSRTGVGEYMIKIVSVNEFGSGIKHIRPKSLLTILRGQGQNVPDEEEGEEGEQRESVSRGSSILLGTGNESLVLHTPAGPAPSRTRSGANGHA
;
A
#
# COMPACT_ATOMS: atom_id res chain seq x y z
N MET A 1 4.67 -26.27 29.24
CA MET A 1 5.93 -25.51 29.27
C MET A 1 6.03 -24.74 27.97
N ALA A 2 5.80 -23.43 28.02
CA ALA A 2 5.78 -22.55 26.85
C ALA A 2 7.21 -22.28 26.39
N THR A 3 7.55 -22.67 25.16
CA THR A 3 8.77 -22.24 24.50
C THR A 3 8.60 -20.78 24.10
N ALA A 4 9.09 -19.88 24.95
CA ALA A 4 9.28 -18.48 24.59
C ALA A 4 10.27 -18.40 23.43
N HIS A 5 9.75 -18.24 22.21
CA HIS A 5 10.58 -17.89 21.07
C HIS A 5 11.05 -16.45 21.26
N THR A 6 12.29 -16.29 21.72
CA THR A 6 13.00 -15.02 21.70
C THR A 6 13.23 -14.61 20.24
N THR A 7 12.37 -13.75 19.71
CA THR A 7 12.59 -13.05 18.45
C THR A 7 13.81 -12.15 18.64
N LYS A 8 15.00 -12.61 18.21
CA LYS A 8 16.20 -11.79 18.25
C LYS A 8 15.94 -10.55 17.38
N ALA A 9 16.05 -9.35 17.95
CA ALA A 9 16.12 -8.11 17.18
C ALA A 9 17.28 -8.25 16.19
N LYS A 10 16.98 -8.28 14.89
CA LYS A 10 18.02 -8.21 13.86
C LYS A 10 18.70 -6.83 13.95
N THR A 11 20.00 -6.86 13.77
CA THR A 11 20.97 -5.89 14.25
C THR A 11 20.94 -4.55 13.49
N HIS A 12 20.79 -3.43 14.22
CA HIS A 12 21.02 -2.08 13.73
C HIS A 12 22.51 -1.73 13.85
N PHE A 13 23.37 -2.32 13.02
CA PHE A 13 24.77 -1.89 12.93
C PHE A 13 24.94 -1.06 11.67
N PHE A 14 25.23 0.24 11.84
CA PHE A 14 25.57 1.11 10.73
C PHE A 14 27.03 0.85 10.31
N GLU A 15 27.23 0.51 9.05
CA GLU A 15 28.55 0.50 8.43
C GLU A 15 28.95 1.96 8.15
N ASN A 16 30.04 2.45 8.77
CA ASN A 16 30.46 3.87 8.81
C ASN A 16 29.57 4.83 9.62
N ASN A 17 29.87 4.97 10.91
CA ASN A 17 29.27 5.95 11.84
C ASN A 17 29.78 7.40 11.64
N ASP A 18 29.96 7.86 10.40
CA ASP A 18 30.31 9.27 10.16
C ASP A 18 29.04 10.13 10.18
N LEU A 19 28.82 10.81 11.31
CA LEU A 19 27.68 11.73 11.47
C LEU A 19 27.66 12.87 10.44
N ARG A 20 28.80 13.19 9.81
CA ARG A 20 28.83 14.17 8.72
C ARG A 20 28.10 13.64 7.50
N GLN A 21 28.22 12.35 7.19
CA GLN A 21 27.48 11.72 6.09
C GLN A 21 25.97 11.76 6.33
N VAL A 22 25.52 11.58 7.58
CA VAL A 22 24.11 11.72 7.96
C VAL A 22 23.59 13.16 7.81
N LEU A 23 24.45 14.17 8.02
CA LEU A 23 24.10 15.59 7.87
C LEU A 23 24.18 16.10 6.43
N HIS A 24 24.98 15.45 5.58
CA HIS A 24 25.08 15.78 4.17
C HIS A 24 23.90 15.14 3.45
N ALA A 25 22.91 15.96 3.10
CA ALA A 25 21.87 15.56 2.16
C ALA A 25 22.56 14.98 0.92
N ASP A 26 22.21 13.74 0.58
CA ASP A 26 22.63 13.17 -0.70
C ASP A 26 22.08 14.13 -1.76
N ALA A 27 22.98 14.91 -2.40
CA ALA A 27 22.63 15.96 -3.36
C ALA A 27 21.93 15.42 -4.62
N THR A 28 21.63 14.12 -4.62
CA THR A 28 20.98 13.28 -5.62
C THR A 28 19.46 13.17 -5.43
N HIS A 29 18.89 13.54 -4.28
CA HIS A 29 17.47 13.33 -3.98
C HIS A 29 16.63 14.61 -4.00
N GLY A 30 16.43 15.17 -5.20
CA GLY A 30 15.45 16.24 -5.42
C GLY A 30 13.99 15.79 -5.22
N ASP A 31 13.09 16.77 -5.19
CA ASP A 31 11.64 16.56 -5.29
C ASP A 31 11.32 15.65 -6.48
N GLY A 32 10.55 14.58 -6.25
CA GLY A 32 10.17 13.62 -7.28
C GLY A 32 11.13 12.44 -7.50
N SER A 33 12.20 12.31 -6.71
CA SER A 33 13.01 11.09 -6.65
C SER A 33 12.17 9.88 -6.20
N PHE A 34 12.46 8.71 -6.78
CA PHE A 34 11.71 7.50 -6.50
C PHE A 34 11.80 7.13 -5.02
N THR A 35 10.65 6.96 -4.38
CA THR A 35 10.51 6.48 -3.00
C THR A 35 9.86 5.10 -3.07
N LYS A 36 10.49 4.09 -2.45
CA LYS A 36 9.96 2.71 -2.49
C LYS A 36 8.66 2.64 -1.72
N THR A 37 8.66 3.18 -0.51
CA THR A 37 7.55 3.32 0.42
C THR A 37 6.46 4.20 -0.19
N LYS A 38 5.20 3.78 -0.04
CA LYS A 38 4.05 4.40 -0.70
C LYS A 38 3.37 5.41 0.22
N VAL A 39 2.79 6.45 -0.37
CA VAL A 39 2.05 7.47 0.38
C VAL A 39 0.65 7.59 -0.22
N ALA A 40 -0.33 7.05 0.50
CA ALA A 40 -1.73 7.31 0.25
C ALA A 40 -2.14 8.62 0.95
N PHE A 41 -2.93 9.44 0.28
CA PHE A 41 -3.41 10.73 0.79
C PHE A 41 -4.92 10.80 0.74
N THR A 42 -5.55 11.29 1.80
CA THR A 42 -6.99 11.54 1.83
C THR A 42 -7.31 12.85 1.11
N ILE A 43 -8.23 12.80 0.13
CA ILE A 43 -8.68 13.96 -0.63
C ILE A 43 -9.80 14.66 0.13
N GLY A 44 -9.62 15.96 0.38
CA GLY A 44 -10.58 16.77 1.12
C GLY A 44 -10.49 18.25 0.80
N SER A 45 -11.01 19.09 1.70
CA SER A 45 -11.03 20.55 1.54
C SER A 45 -9.64 21.15 1.31
N GLY A 46 -8.59 20.58 1.92
CA GLY A 46 -7.20 21.03 1.79
C GLY A 46 -6.47 20.53 0.54
N SER A 47 -7.04 19.58 -0.21
CA SER A 47 -6.33 18.92 -1.32
C SER A 47 -7.12 18.68 -2.60
N ARG A 48 -8.44 18.89 -2.62
CA ARG A 48 -9.32 18.51 -3.75
C ARG A 48 -9.13 19.30 -5.05
N SER A 49 -8.40 20.42 -5.04
CA SER A 49 -8.19 21.21 -6.27
C SER A 49 -7.24 20.49 -7.21
N VAL A 50 -7.50 20.56 -8.53
CA VAL A 50 -6.65 19.90 -9.55
C VAL A 50 -5.19 20.34 -9.42
N GLU A 51 -4.93 21.62 -9.14
CA GLU A 51 -3.58 22.14 -8.92
C GLU A 51 -2.88 21.46 -7.74
N THR A 52 -3.57 21.32 -6.60
CA THR A 52 -2.97 20.67 -5.42
C THR A 52 -2.77 19.19 -5.67
N LEU A 53 -3.75 18.51 -6.27
CA LEU A 53 -3.62 17.11 -6.66
C LEU A 53 -2.41 16.89 -7.59
N CYS A 54 -2.18 17.75 -8.58
CA CYS A 54 -0.97 17.67 -9.42
C CYS A 54 0.31 17.71 -8.56
N LYS A 55 0.40 18.68 -7.64
CA LYS A 55 1.56 18.80 -6.74
C LYS A 55 1.73 17.59 -5.83
N LEU A 56 0.63 17.00 -5.32
CA LEU A 56 0.69 15.79 -4.50
C LEU A 56 1.21 14.58 -5.29
N LEU A 57 0.76 14.40 -6.55
CA LEU A 57 1.25 13.34 -7.44
C LEU A 57 2.74 13.55 -7.78
N GLU A 58 3.16 14.78 -8.02
CA GLU A 58 4.56 15.13 -8.28
C GLU A 58 5.46 14.86 -7.06
N ALA A 59 4.96 15.18 -5.86
CA ALA A 59 5.65 14.95 -4.58
C ALA A 59 5.77 13.47 -4.19
N GLY A 60 5.02 12.57 -4.83
CA GLY A 60 5.11 11.12 -4.61
C GLY A 60 3.87 10.46 -4.03
N GLY A 61 2.73 11.15 -3.95
CA GLY A 61 1.46 10.55 -3.56
C GLY A 61 1.01 9.49 -4.59
N THR A 62 0.76 8.26 -4.15
CA THR A 62 0.51 7.11 -5.03
C THR A 62 -0.93 6.58 -4.99
N CYS A 63 -1.71 6.98 -3.99
CA CYS A 63 -3.11 6.58 -3.86
C CYS A 63 -3.97 7.71 -3.27
N GLY A 64 -5.03 8.10 -3.97
CA GLY A 64 -6.04 9.04 -3.49
C GLY A 64 -7.15 8.29 -2.75
N ARG A 65 -7.29 8.56 -1.45
CA ARG A 65 -8.37 8.04 -0.60
C ARG A 65 -9.55 9.00 -0.60
N ILE A 66 -10.73 8.47 -0.89
CA ILE A 66 -12.02 9.11 -0.67
C ILE A 66 -12.62 8.54 0.61
N ASP A 67 -12.91 9.42 1.55
CA ASP A 67 -13.48 9.08 2.84
C ASP A 67 -15.00 9.27 2.80
N LEU A 68 -15.74 8.16 2.82
CA LEU A 68 -17.19 8.17 2.71
C LEU A 68 -17.89 8.55 4.03
N THR A 69 -17.15 8.70 5.12
CA THR A 69 -17.69 9.10 6.43
C THR A 69 -18.36 10.48 6.39
N TRP A 70 -17.92 11.35 5.48
CA TRP A 70 -18.38 12.74 5.39
C TRP A 70 -18.66 13.16 3.96
N ASN A 71 -19.35 14.29 3.80
CA ASN A 71 -19.73 14.91 2.51
C ASN A 71 -20.66 14.07 1.63
N SER A 72 -21.27 14.74 0.66
CA SER A 72 -22.19 14.10 -0.27
C SER A 72 -21.49 13.28 -1.35
N LEU A 73 -22.24 12.39 -1.98
CA LEU A 73 -21.80 11.67 -3.18
C LEU A 73 -21.35 12.61 -4.31
N ALA A 74 -21.99 13.78 -4.45
CA ALA A 74 -21.63 14.79 -5.45
C ALA A 74 -20.22 15.38 -5.18
N TYR A 75 -19.90 15.63 -3.92
CA TYR A 75 -18.57 16.09 -3.50
C TYR A 75 -17.48 15.07 -3.87
N HIS A 76 -17.73 13.79 -3.57
CA HIS A 76 -16.79 12.70 -3.85
C HIS A 76 -16.59 12.47 -5.35
N ARG A 77 -17.67 12.54 -6.12
CA ARG A 77 -17.64 12.47 -7.59
C ARG A 77 -16.79 13.59 -8.20
N GLN A 78 -16.94 14.82 -7.72
CA GLN A 78 -16.10 15.94 -8.17
C GLN A 78 -14.63 15.73 -7.80
N SER A 79 -14.35 15.21 -6.60
CA SER A 79 -12.99 14.94 -6.13
C SER A 79 -12.28 13.89 -6.99
N LEU A 80 -12.98 12.82 -7.37
CA LEU A 80 -12.46 11.80 -8.28
C LEU A 80 -12.27 12.33 -9.71
N ALA A 81 -13.18 13.17 -10.20
CA ALA A 81 -13.01 13.83 -11.50
C ALA A 81 -11.76 14.73 -11.52
N ASN A 82 -11.54 15.50 -10.45
CA ASN A 82 -10.34 16.33 -10.30
C ASN A 82 -9.06 15.49 -10.26
N LEU A 83 -9.09 14.33 -9.58
CA LEU A 83 -7.95 13.40 -9.55
C LEU A 83 -7.65 12.83 -10.94
N GLN A 84 -8.67 12.45 -11.70
CA GLN A 84 -8.50 12.00 -13.09
C GLN A 84 -7.87 13.10 -13.97
N GLU A 85 -8.27 14.35 -13.80
CA GLU A 85 -7.67 15.48 -14.51
C GLU A 85 -6.20 15.69 -14.09
N ALA A 86 -5.91 15.62 -12.80
CA ALA A 86 -4.54 15.75 -12.28
C ALA A 86 -3.62 14.63 -12.79
N MET A 87 -4.11 13.38 -12.84
CA MET A 87 -3.39 12.26 -13.43
C MET A 87 -3.08 12.52 -14.92
N LYS A 88 -4.04 13.02 -15.69
CA LYS A 88 -3.83 13.37 -17.11
C LYS A 88 -2.78 14.47 -17.29
N LYS A 89 -2.81 15.52 -16.46
CA LYS A 89 -1.87 16.66 -16.53
C LYS A 89 -0.44 16.27 -16.15
N THR A 90 -0.28 15.57 -15.03
CA THR A 90 1.03 15.14 -14.52
C THR A 90 1.57 13.92 -15.27
N ARG A 91 0.69 13.24 -16.00
CA ARG A 91 0.90 11.90 -16.53
C ARG A 91 1.18 10.86 -15.43
N ARG A 92 0.95 11.11 -14.15
CA ARG A 92 1.26 10.12 -13.10
C ARG A 92 0.06 9.24 -12.79
N LEU A 93 0.31 7.93 -12.64
CA LEU A 93 -0.71 6.99 -12.17
C LEU A 93 -0.96 7.20 -10.68
N CYS A 94 -2.24 7.14 -10.28
CA CYS A 94 -2.66 7.17 -8.89
C CYS A 94 -3.76 6.15 -8.69
N ALA A 95 -3.66 5.34 -7.63
CA ALA A 95 -4.71 4.41 -7.26
C ALA A 95 -5.87 5.12 -6.57
N VAL A 96 -7.08 4.61 -6.72
CA VAL A 96 -8.27 5.11 -6.03
C VAL A 96 -8.67 4.16 -4.90
N MET A 97 -8.80 4.69 -3.69
CA MET A 97 -9.30 3.97 -2.52
C MET A 97 -10.59 4.61 -2.02
N LEU A 98 -11.64 3.80 -1.82
CA LEU A 98 -12.83 4.21 -1.08
C LEU A 98 -12.74 3.66 0.35
N ASP A 99 -12.94 4.53 1.34
CA ASP A 99 -12.92 4.17 2.76
C ASP A 99 -14.33 4.31 3.34
N CYS A 100 -14.86 3.22 3.87
CA CYS A 100 -16.23 3.14 4.38
C CYS A 100 -16.32 3.60 5.84
N LEU A 101 -17.48 4.11 6.25
CA LEU A 101 -17.75 4.40 7.66
C LEU A 101 -17.73 3.11 8.50
N GLY A 102 -18.44 2.08 8.03
CA GLY A 102 -18.50 0.78 8.70
C GLY A 102 -19.25 0.79 10.02
N ARG A 103 -18.74 0.03 11.01
CA ARG A 103 -19.45 -0.33 12.26
C ARG A 103 -19.26 0.72 13.37
N GLU A 104 -19.28 1.98 13.00
CA GLU A 104 -18.95 3.09 13.88
C GLU A 104 -20.23 3.67 14.52
N ILE A 105 -20.19 3.91 15.83
CA ILE A 105 -21.35 4.46 16.58
C ILE A 105 -21.21 5.98 16.60
N MET A 106 -22.21 6.68 16.09
CA MET A 106 -22.17 8.12 15.94
C MET A 106 -22.96 8.80 17.05
N VAL A 107 -22.50 9.98 17.48
CA VAL A 107 -23.35 10.91 18.21
C VAL A 107 -24.10 11.74 17.18
N ASN A 108 -25.43 11.69 17.22
CA ASN A 108 -26.27 12.48 16.35
C ASN A 108 -26.20 13.94 16.78
N ARG A 109 -25.77 14.79 15.84
CA ARG A 109 -25.73 16.24 15.99
C ARG A 109 -26.32 16.86 14.74
N ASP A 110 -26.84 18.07 14.86
CA ASP A 110 -27.32 18.82 13.71
C ASP A 110 -26.12 19.20 12.83
N VAL A 111 -26.07 18.65 11.63
CA VAL A 111 -25.02 18.94 10.64
C VAL A 111 -25.64 19.73 9.50
N ALA A 112 -25.30 21.01 9.39
CA ALA A 112 -25.67 21.82 8.23
C ALA A 112 -24.82 21.43 7.02
N GLN A 113 -25.33 21.62 5.81
CA GLN A 113 -24.60 21.39 4.56
C GLN A 113 -24.48 22.69 3.77
N ASP A 114 -23.27 23.00 3.30
CA ASP A 114 -23.01 24.12 2.40
C ASP A 114 -23.45 23.79 0.96
N ASN A 115 -23.55 24.81 0.12
CA ASN A 115 -24.04 24.69 -1.26
C ASN A 115 -23.22 23.73 -2.14
N ASP A 116 -21.95 23.49 -1.82
CA ASP A 116 -21.08 22.58 -2.57
C ASP A 116 -21.13 21.13 -2.07
N GLY A 117 -22.05 20.84 -1.15
CA GLY A 117 -22.23 19.53 -0.54
C GLY A 117 -21.28 19.22 0.60
N THR A 118 -20.43 20.17 1.01
CA THR A 118 -19.59 20.07 2.20
C THR A 118 -20.46 20.17 3.45
N HIS A 119 -20.33 19.22 4.37
CA HIS A 119 -21.01 19.35 5.65
C HIS A 119 -20.23 20.30 6.56
N ARG A 120 -20.93 21.27 7.15
CA ARG A 120 -20.39 22.25 8.08
C ARG A 120 -20.20 21.60 9.45
N GLU A 121 -19.01 21.78 10.03
CA GLU A 121 -18.73 21.24 11.37
C GLU A 121 -19.66 21.90 12.40
N PRO A 122 -20.42 21.12 13.20
CA PRO A 122 -21.24 21.72 14.24
C PRO A 122 -20.38 22.30 15.36
N ASP A 123 -20.91 23.32 16.03
CA ASP A 123 -20.20 24.14 17.02
C ASP A 123 -19.54 23.32 18.13
N ALA A 124 -18.44 23.86 18.66
CA ALA A 124 -17.70 23.27 19.75
C ALA A 124 -18.50 23.34 21.06
N THR A 125 -18.59 22.23 21.78
CA THR A 125 -19.26 22.12 23.08
C THR A 125 -18.25 21.71 24.15
N THR A 126 -18.16 22.48 25.24
CA THR A 126 -17.22 22.19 26.34
C THR A 126 -17.89 21.32 27.39
N ILE A 127 -17.21 20.25 27.78
CA ILE A 127 -17.57 19.30 28.83
C ILE A 127 -16.59 19.48 29.99
N VAL A 128 -17.13 19.57 31.21
CA VAL A 128 -16.34 19.78 32.42
C VAL A 128 -16.10 18.43 33.10
N ALA A 129 -14.87 18.18 33.54
CA ALA A 129 -14.56 16.96 34.29
C ALA A 129 -15.47 16.85 35.54
N GLY A 130 -15.99 15.65 35.79
CA GLY A 130 -16.93 15.37 36.88
C GLY A 130 -18.40 15.65 36.54
N SER A 131 -18.72 16.23 35.37
CA SER A 131 -20.12 16.43 34.98
C SER A 131 -20.81 15.12 34.63
N THR A 132 -22.11 15.02 34.92
CA THR A 132 -22.96 13.93 34.43
C THR A 132 -23.27 14.13 32.95
N VAL A 133 -23.07 13.08 32.16
CA VAL A 133 -23.41 13.02 30.74
C VAL A 133 -24.31 11.81 30.52
N VAL A 134 -25.46 12.03 29.87
CA VAL A 134 -26.41 10.96 29.53
C VAL A 134 -26.33 10.67 28.05
N LEU A 135 -26.10 9.42 27.68
CA LEU A 135 -26.22 8.96 26.30
C LEU A 135 -27.60 8.36 26.11
N THR A 136 -28.31 8.77 25.06
CA THR A 136 -29.69 8.33 24.82
C THR A 136 -29.84 7.73 23.42
N THR A 137 -30.59 6.65 23.30
CA THR A 137 -30.96 6.05 22.01
C THR A 137 -32.09 6.81 21.31
N ASP A 138 -32.70 7.78 21.99
CA ASP A 138 -33.70 8.68 21.40
C ASP A 138 -33.04 9.76 20.54
N THR A 139 -32.98 9.49 19.24
CA THR A 139 -32.35 10.36 18.25
C THR A 139 -33.15 11.63 17.94
N SER A 140 -34.35 11.80 18.51
CA SER A 140 -35.15 13.02 18.33
C SER A 140 -34.68 14.17 19.24
N GLN A 141 -33.91 13.86 20.29
CA GLN A 141 -33.38 14.85 21.20
C GLN A 141 -32.17 15.57 20.60
N ALA A 142 -32.02 16.85 20.95
CA ALA A 142 -30.88 17.64 20.51
C ALA A 142 -29.64 17.35 21.36
N PHE A 143 -28.48 17.31 20.71
CA PHE A 143 -27.19 17.21 21.38
C PHE A 143 -26.95 18.40 22.31
N SER A 144 -26.43 18.14 23.52
CA SER A 144 -26.00 19.16 24.47
C SER A 144 -24.83 18.67 25.34
N ALA A 145 -24.26 19.55 26.18
CA ALA A 145 -23.16 19.19 27.07
C ALA A 145 -23.48 18.08 28.08
N SER A 146 -24.76 17.82 28.37
CA SER A 146 -25.21 16.78 29.31
C SER A 146 -25.99 15.64 28.65
N LEU A 147 -26.27 15.71 27.34
CA LEU A 147 -27.11 14.74 26.64
C LEU A 147 -26.60 14.45 25.23
N PHE A 148 -26.22 13.20 24.96
CA PHE A 148 -25.66 12.73 23.70
C PHE A 148 -26.62 11.71 23.05
N PRO A 149 -27.38 12.11 22.02
CA PRO A 149 -28.17 11.17 21.23
C PRO A 149 -27.24 10.30 20.38
N ILE A 150 -27.35 8.98 20.45
CA ILE A 150 -26.46 8.04 19.74
C ILE A 150 -27.19 7.28 18.63
N SER A 151 -26.47 6.93 17.56
CA SER A 151 -27.03 6.25 16.39
C SER A 151 -27.30 4.76 16.61
N TYR A 152 -26.74 4.16 17.67
CA TYR A 152 -26.81 2.72 17.91
C TYR A 152 -27.65 2.37 19.15
N PRO A 153 -28.86 1.81 18.98
CA PRO A 153 -29.76 1.52 20.09
C PRO A 153 -29.29 0.35 20.98
N GLY A 154 -28.37 -0.50 20.50
CA GLY A 154 -27.86 -1.63 21.27
C GLY A 154 -26.78 -1.28 22.30
N LEU A 155 -26.27 -0.04 22.33
CA LEU A 155 -25.16 0.34 23.20
C LEU A 155 -25.47 0.18 24.70
N PRO A 156 -26.65 0.54 25.25
CA PRO A 156 -26.93 0.39 26.68
C PRO A 156 -26.80 -1.06 27.17
N ALA A 157 -27.17 -2.04 26.35
CA ALA A 157 -27.03 -3.47 26.66
C ALA A 157 -25.57 -3.98 26.57
N MET A 158 -24.67 -3.20 25.95
CA MET A 158 -23.27 -3.55 25.79
C MET A 158 -22.38 -3.11 26.95
N VAL A 159 -22.85 -2.23 27.83
CA VAL A 159 -22.06 -1.64 28.91
C VAL A 159 -22.56 -2.09 30.29
N GLU A 160 -21.67 -2.06 31.28
CA GLU A 160 -22.01 -2.26 32.69
C GLU A 160 -21.44 -1.13 33.55
N PRO A 161 -22.01 -0.87 34.74
CA PRO A 161 -21.43 0.06 35.71
C PRO A 161 -19.94 -0.23 35.95
N GLY A 162 -19.11 0.81 35.87
CA GLY A 162 -17.66 0.73 36.00
C GLY A 162 -16.89 0.70 34.67
N ASP A 163 -17.54 0.39 33.55
CA ASP A 163 -16.90 0.44 32.22
C ASP A 163 -16.50 1.88 31.83
N ASN A 164 -15.45 2.02 31.01
CA ASN A 164 -15.05 3.31 30.47
C ASN A 164 -15.59 3.46 29.04
N LEU A 165 -16.15 4.64 28.74
CA LEU A 165 -16.55 5.04 27.40
C LEU A 165 -15.65 6.17 26.90
N PHE A 166 -15.25 6.06 25.65
CA PHE A 166 -14.52 7.09 24.94
C PHE A 166 -15.40 7.64 23.83
N VAL A 167 -15.49 8.97 23.75
CA VAL A 167 -16.13 9.69 22.64
C VAL A 167 -15.12 10.64 22.03
N GLY A 168 -14.83 10.46 20.75
CA GLY A 168 -13.88 11.29 20.02
C GLY A 168 -14.42 11.77 18.69
N ARG A 169 -13.75 12.79 18.16
CA ARG A 169 -13.95 13.29 16.81
C ARG A 169 -13.39 12.30 15.76
N TYR A 170 -13.95 12.34 14.56
CA TYR A 170 -13.40 11.62 13.41
C TYR A 170 -12.03 12.19 12.98
N LEU A 171 -11.04 11.31 12.75
CA LEU A 171 -9.63 11.68 12.47
C LEU A 171 -9.00 12.58 13.55
N VAL A 172 -9.28 12.31 14.82
CA VAL A 172 -8.68 13.01 15.99
C VAL A 172 -7.17 12.93 15.97
N SER A 173 -6.50 14.08 16.08
CA SER A 173 -5.13 14.19 16.58
C SER A 173 -5.13 13.91 18.08
N GLY A 174 -4.36 12.91 18.52
CA GLY A 174 -4.24 12.52 19.93
C GLY A 174 -3.61 13.57 20.84
N ALA A 175 -3.52 14.82 20.40
CA ALA A 175 -2.91 15.96 21.08
C ALA A 175 -3.94 16.95 21.65
N ASP A 176 -5.23 16.70 21.48
CA ASP A 176 -6.26 17.73 21.67
C ASP A 176 -7.19 17.36 22.83
N ALA A 177 -7.73 18.37 23.53
CA ALA A 177 -8.87 18.21 24.42
C ALA A 177 -10.18 17.81 23.68
N SER A 178 -10.11 17.24 22.48
CA SER A 178 -11.24 16.93 21.61
C SER A 178 -11.89 15.57 21.87
N SER A 179 -11.39 14.85 22.87
CA SER A 179 -11.84 13.52 23.25
C SER A 179 -12.31 13.48 24.69
N LEU A 180 -13.45 12.85 24.93
CA LEU A 180 -14.07 12.73 26.24
C LEU A 180 -13.96 11.29 26.74
N TYR A 181 -13.35 11.13 27.91
CA TYR A 181 -13.36 9.89 28.67
C TYR A 181 -14.47 9.96 29.70
N MET A 182 -15.27 8.91 29.79
CA MET A 182 -16.38 8.81 30.73
C MET A 182 -16.39 7.45 31.42
N ARG A 183 -16.94 7.41 32.63
CA ARG A 183 -17.22 6.17 33.35
C ARG A 183 -18.72 5.92 33.40
N VAL A 184 -19.14 4.72 33.07
CA VAL A 184 -20.54 4.29 33.17
C VAL A 184 -20.90 4.14 34.65
N GLU A 185 -21.93 4.86 35.09
CA GLU A 185 -22.49 4.75 36.43
C GLU A 185 -23.70 3.80 36.44
N ALA A 186 -24.55 3.94 35.43
CA ALA A 186 -25.74 3.11 35.24
C ALA A 186 -26.12 3.07 33.77
N ALA A 187 -26.75 1.97 33.36
CA ALA A 187 -27.40 1.84 32.06
C ALA A 187 -28.80 1.26 32.26
N ASP A 188 -29.77 1.77 31.53
CA ASP A 188 -31.11 1.21 31.40
C ASP A 188 -31.36 0.72 29.96
N GLU A 189 -32.61 0.56 29.54
CA GLU A 189 -32.94 0.06 28.20
C GLU A 189 -32.62 1.06 27.07
N THR A 190 -32.65 2.37 27.34
CA THR A 190 -32.55 3.43 26.32
C THR A 190 -31.50 4.48 26.63
N SER A 191 -30.89 4.44 27.82
CA SER A 191 -29.97 5.45 28.28
C SER A 191 -28.78 4.91 29.08
N ILE A 192 -27.68 5.64 29.03
CA ILE A 192 -26.46 5.36 29.79
C ILE A 192 -26.08 6.64 30.52
N THR A 193 -26.08 6.59 31.85
CA THR A 193 -25.61 7.68 32.69
C THR A 193 -24.13 7.51 32.97
N CYS A 194 -23.34 8.52 32.64
CA CYS A 194 -21.90 8.50 32.80
C CYS A 194 -21.39 9.72 33.59
N THR A 195 -20.26 9.55 34.26
CA THR A 195 -19.47 10.64 34.82
C THR A 195 -18.30 10.96 33.88
N ALA A 196 -18.15 12.22 33.48
CA ALA A 196 -16.98 12.67 32.70
C ALA A 196 -15.69 12.56 33.53
N LEU A 197 -14.74 11.74 33.08
CA LEU A 197 -13.44 11.58 33.74
C LEU A 197 -12.46 12.68 33.34
N SER A 198 -12.61 13.23 32.14
CA SER A 198 -11.80 14.32 31.60
C SER A 198 -12.66 15.49 31.16
N GLY A 199 -12.08 16.70 31.14
CA GLY A 199 -12.65 17.82 30.41
C GLY A 199 -12.41 17.65 28.91
N ALA A 200 -13.35 18.10 28.07
CA ALA A 200 -13.23 18.01 26.62
C ALA A 200 -13.92 19.18 25.90
N VAL A 201 -13.50 19.47 24.68
CA VAL A 201 -14.10 20.42 23.74
C VAL A 201 -14.50 19.63 22.49
N LEU A 202 -15.75 19.19 22.47
CA LEU A 202 -16.31 18.33 21.43
C LEU A 202 -16.78 19.17 20.24
N SER A 203 -16.16 18.99 19.08
CA SER A 203 -16.49 19.70 17.83
C SER A 203 -16.49 18.73 16.64
N GLY A 204 -17.15 19.13 15.55
CA GLY A 204 -17.23 18.30 14.35
C GLY A 204 -18.00 16.98 14.56
N LEU A 205 -17.83 16.04 13.62
CA LEU A 205 -18.47 14.74 13.74
C LEU A 205 -17.85 13.93 14.88
N LEU A 206 -18.69 13.41 15.78
CA LEU A 206 -18.28 12.51 16.87
C LEU A 206 -18.69 11.08 16.51
N THR A 207 -17.71 10.27 16.15
CA THR A 207 -17.93 8.89 15.66
C THR A 207 -17.15 7.86 16.44
N VAL A 208 -16.06 8.27 17.10
CA VAL A 208 -15.18 7.30 17.74
C VAL A 208 -15.77 6.96 19.09
N PHE A 209 -16.61 5.93 19.10
CA PHE A 209 -17.19 5.37 20.31
C PHE A 209 -16.48 4.07 20.66
N HIS A 210 -15.71 4.09 21.75
CA HIS A 210 -15.03 2.90 22.24
C HIS A 210 -15.48 2.56 23.66
N THR A 211 -15.72 1.28 23.91
CA THR A 211 -16.10 0.76 25.22
C THR A 211 -14.97 -0.13 25.73
N GLU A 212 -14.32 0.31 26.80
CA GLU A 212 -13.35 -0.50 27.52
C GLU A 212 -14.04 -1.17 28.71
N ARG A 213 -14.07 -2.52 28.70
CA ARG A 213 -14.62 -3.30 29.82
C ARG A 213 -13.70 -3.22 31.04
N SER A 214 -14.31 -2.95 32.19
CA SER A 214 -13.64 -2.92 33.50
C SER A 214 -13.21 -4.29 34.02
N SER A 215 -13.88 -5.36 33.57
CA SER A 215 -13.51 -6.75 33.88
C SER A 215 -12.53 -7.32 32.85
N GLU A 216 -11.63 -8.22 33.28
CA GLU A 216 -10.54 -8.83 32.48
C GLU A 216 -11.00 -9.75 31.33
N GLY A 217 -12.14 -9.48 30.70
CA GLY A 217 -12.56 -10.15 29.48
C GLY A 217 -11.69 -9.72 28.30
N LEU A 218 -10.90 -10.63 27.73
CA LEU A 218 -10.03 -10.31 26.59
C LEU A 218 -10.79 -9.80 25.34
N ALA A 219 -12.10 -10.05 25.22
CA ALA A 219 -12.92 -9.62 24.09
C ALA A 219 -14.02 -8.64 24.55
N ASN A 220 -13.94 -7.38 24.13
CA ASN A 220 -15.02 -6.41 24.29
C ASN A 220 -16.27 -6.91 23.55
N LYS A 221 -17.47 -6.80 24.18
CA LYS A 221 -18.74 -6.99 23.46
C LYS A 221 -18.70 -6.09 22.22
N GLN A 222 -19.04 -6.65 21.06
CA GLN A 222 -19.02 -5.95 19.79
C GLN A 222 -20.43 -5.53 19.39
N ASN A 223 -20.57 -4.36 18.77
CA ASN A 223 -21.84 -3.95 18.18
C ASN A 223 -22.19 -4.87 16.99
N ASP A 224 -23.46 -4.95 16.65
CA ASP A 224 -23.95 -5.71 15.50
C ASP A 224 -24.26 -4.81 14.28
N LEU A 225 -23.78 -3.55 14.30
CA LEU A 225 -23.86 -2.63 13.15
C LEU A 225 -23.31 -3.29 11.88
N PRO A 226 -23.90 -3.07 10.70
CA PRO A 226 -23.46 -3.72 9.48
C PRO A 226 -22.05 -3.29 9.08
N LEU A 227 -21.27 -4.21 8.49
CA LEU A 227 -19.93 -3.93 7.96
C LEU A 227 -19.92 -2.77 6.96
N LEU A 228 -20.95 -2.70 6.12
CA LEU A 228 -21.19 -1.61 5.17
C LEU A 228 -22.58 -1.07 5.44
N THR A 229 -22.67 0.21 5.76
CA THR A 229 -23.95 0.92 5.94
C THR A 229 -24.73 0.97 4.62
N ALA A 230 -26.01 1.35 4.68
CA ALA A 230 -26.82 1.56 3.48
C ALA A 230 -26.18 2.61 2.55
N TYR A 231 -25.66 3.70 3.14
CA TYR A 231 -24.93 4.73 2.40
C TYR A 231 -23.62 4.22 1.80
N ASP A 232 -22.82 3.44 2.56
CA ASP A 232 -21.58 2.86 2.02
C ASP A 232 -21.87 2.03 0.75
N ARG A 233 -22.93 1.20 0.79
CA ARG A 233 -23.31 0.36 -0.34
C ARG A 233 -23.74 1.18 -1.56
N GLU A 234 -24.57 2.21 -1.33
CA GLU A 234 -25.01 3.12 -2.39
C GLU A 234 -23.84 3.89 -3.00
N ALA A 235 -23.01 4.51 -2.15
CA ALA A 235 -21.88 5.33 -2.58
C ALA A 235 -20.83 4.50 -3.33
N VAL A 236 -20.48 3.31 -2.82
CA VAL A 236 -19.52 2.42 -3.51
C VAL A 236 -20.09 1.96 -4.85
N ALA A 237 -21.37 1.55 -4.92
CA ALA A 237 -22.00 1.13 -6.17
C ALA A 237 -22.03 2.27 -7.20
N SER A 238 -22.39 3.48 -6.77
CA SER A 238 -22.47 4.65 -7.64
C SER A 238 -21.10 5.11 -8.12
N LEU A 239 -20.11 5.24 -7.23
CA LEU A 239 -18.78 5.71 -7.61
C LEU A 239 -18.04 4.68 -8.46
N ALA A 240 -18.18 3.38 -8.17
CA ALA A 240 -17.54 2.32 -8.96
C ALA A 240 -18.16 2.14 -10.36
N ALA A 241 -19.37 2.67 -10.61
CA ALA A 241 -19.96 2.70 -11.94
C ALA A 241 -19.28 3.72 -12.87
N ASP A 242 -18.79 4.82 -12.30
CA ASP A 242 -18.26 5.97 -13.05
C ASP A 242 -16.73 6.09 -12.99
N PHE A 243 -16.11 5.51 -11.96
CA PHE A 243 -14.68 5.57 -11.72
C PHE A 243 -14.10 4.19 -11.51
N ASP A 244 -12.88 3.97 -11.99
CA ASP A 244 -12.13 2.78 -11.63
C ASP A 244 -11.69 2.87 -10.16
N VAL A 245 -12.36 2.12 -9.29
CA VAL A 245 -11.98 1.97 -7.88
C VAL A 245 -10.98 0.83 -7.77
N ASP A 246 -9.80 1.09 -7.20
CA ASP A 246 -8.76 0.08 -7.08
C ASP A 246 -8.82 -0.65 -5.73
N PHE A 247 -9.22 0.07 -4.67
CA PHE A 247 -9.28 -0.43 -3.29
C PHE A 247 -10.57 -0.04 -2.57
N LEU A 248 -11.10 -0.97 -1.77
CA LEU A 248 -12.11 -0.74 -0.75
C LEU A 248 -11.48 -0.98 0.62
N SER A 249 -11.50 0.03 1.48
CA SER A 249 -10.97 -0.02 2.84
C SER A 249 -12.12 -0.24 3.83
N LEU A 250 -12.04 -1.34 4.59
CA LEU A 250 -13.08 -1.78 5.53
C LEU A 250 -12.76 -1.34 6.95
N SER A 251 -13.48 -0.31 7.44
CA SER A 251 -13.45 0.13 8.83
C SER A 251 -14.06 -0.93 9.76
N TYR A 252 -13.47 -1.11 10.94
CA TYR A 252 -13.86 -2.05 11.98
C TYR A 252 -13.98 -3.50 11.50
N CYS A 253 -13.12 -3.91 10.57
CA CYS A 253 -13.08 -5.28 10.07
C CYS A 253 -12.59 -6.25 11.16
N ARG A 254 -13.36 -7.30 11.44
CA ARG A 254 -13.14 -8.19 12.59
C ARG A 254 -12.42 -9.48 12.22
N ASP A 255 -12.76 -10.05 11.07
CA ASP A 255 -12.34 -11.39 10.68
C ASP A 255 -12.37 -11.59 9.16
N ALA A 256 -12.11 -12.82 8.71
CA ALA A 256 -12.12 -13.18 7.31
C ALA A 256 -13.53 -13.13 6.67
N GLU A 257 -14.59 -13.35 7.44
CA GLU A 257 -15.96 -13.35 6.92
C GLU A 257 -16.41 -11.95 6.49
N ASP A 258 -15.99 -10.92 7.24
CA ASP A 258 -16.18 -9.53 6.84
C ASP A 258 -15.55 -9.24 5.46
N VAL A 259 -14.32 -9.72 5.23
CA VAL A 259 -13.62 -9.53 3.96
C VAL A 259 -14.35 -10.23 2.81
N GLU A 260 -14.79 -11.47 3.01
CA GLU A 260 -15.52 -12.22 1.98
C GLU A 260 -16.91 -11.60 1.70
N SER A 261 -17.58 -11.09 2.73
CA SER A 261 -18.85 -10.36 2.59
C SER A 261 -18.70 -9.09 1.74
N ALA A 262 -17.62 -8.33 1.96
CA ALA A 262 -17.31 -7.16 1.14
C ALA A 262 -16.96 -7.56 -0.31
N ARG A 263 -16.24 -8.66 -0.52
CA ARG A 263 -15.90 -9.18 -1.85
C ARG A 263 -17.14 -9.64 -2.60
N ALA A 264 -18.08 -10.30 -1.93
CA ALA A 264 -19.38 -10.68 -2.49
C ALA A 264 -20.19 -9.44 -2.91
N PHE A 265 -20.23 -8.39 -2.06
CA PHE A 265 -20.86 -7.12 -2.40
C PHE A 265 -20.21 -6.46 -3.62
N LEU A 266 -18.89 -6.30 -3.65
CA LEU A 266 -18.16 -5.73 -4.80
C LEU A 266 -18.43 -6.51 -6.09
N SER A 267 -18.50 -7.84 -6.01
CA SER A 267 -18.84 -8.69 -7.16
C SER A 267 -20.28 -8.42 -7.65
N SER A 268 -21.22 -8.25 -6.73
CA SER A 268 -22.64 -7.99 -7.05
C SER A 268 -22.85 -6.65 -7.78
N VAL A 269 -21.98 -5.67 -7.56
CA VAL A 269 -22.04 -4.34 -8.20
C VAL A 269 -21.10 -4.22 -9.41
N GLY A 270 -20.55 -5.35 -9.90
CA GLY A 270 -19.67 -5.36 -11.09
C GLY A 270 -18.24 -4.86 -10.85
N SER A 271 -17.84 -4.71 -9.58
CA SER A 271 -16.54 -4.19 -9.15
C SER A 271 -15.62 -5.27 -8.54
N GLY A 272 -15.73 -6.52 -9.02
CA GLY A 272 -14.95 -7.67 -8.50
C GLY A 272 -13.43 -7.59 -8.71
N HIS A 273 -12.94 -6.59 -9.43
CA HIS A 273 -11.51 -6.30 -9.58
C HIS A 273 -10.94 -5.46 -8.41
N THR A 274 -11.81 -4.77 -7.67
CA THR A 274 -11.44 -3.95 -6.51
C THR A 274 -10.86 -4.82 -5.41
N LYS A 275 -9.74 -4.37 -4.83
CA LYS A 275 -9.01 -5.06 -3.76
C LYS A 275 -9.55 -4.64 -2.40
N VAL A 276 -9.65 -5.59 -1.47
CA VAL A 276 -10.21 -5.33 -0.13
C VAL A 276 -9.07 -5.15 0.87
N LEU A 277 -8.97 -3.96 1.47
CA LEU A 277 -8.04 -3.66 2.55
C LEU A 277 -8.78 -3.71 3.89
N ALA A 278 -8.31 -4.55 4.81
CA ALA A 278 -8.90 -4.63 6.14
C ALA A 278 -8.21 -3.62 7.08
N LYS A 279 -8.98 -2.69 7.67
CA LYS A 279 -8.47 -1.84 8.76
C LYS A 279 -8.51 -2.65 10.05
N CYS A 280 -7.33 -2.82 10.65
CA CYS A 280 -7.19 -3.45 11.95
C CYS A 280 -7.27 -2.37 13.03
N GLU A 281 -8.39 -2.35 13.73
CA GLU A 281 -8.80 -1.23 14.61
C GLU A 281 -9.19 -1.70 16.02
N THR A 282 -9.32 -3.02 16.22
CA THR A 282 -9.83 -3.61 17.47
C THR A 282 -9.01 -4.82 17.93
N ARG A 283 -9.05 -5.15 19.22
CA ARG A 283 -8.52 -6.39 19.80
C ARG A 283 -9.04 -7.63 19.09
N GLN A 284 -10.32 -7.62 18.70
CA GLN A 284 -10.93 -8.73 17.96
C GLN A 284 -10.18 -9.00 16.64
N SER A 285 -9.91 -7.93 15.89
CA SER A 285 -9.14 -8.03 14.65
C SER A 285 -7.70 -8.50 14.88
N LEU A 286 -7.11 -8.20 16.05
CA LEU A 286 -5.81 -8.75 16.47
C LEU A 286 -5.86 -10.26 16.76
N PHE A 287 -6.88 -10.74 17.47
CA PHE A 287 -7.03 -12.18 17.74
C PHE A 287 -7.25 -12.99 16.46
N ALA A 288 -8.04 -12.45 15.53
CA ALA A 288 -8.30 -13.06 14.23
C ALA A 288 -7.24 -12.74 13.15
N PHE A 289 -6.19 -12.00 13.50
CA PHE A 289 -5.31 -11.34 12.53
C PHE A 289 -4.71 -12.30 11.49
N LYS A 290 -4.30 -13.50 11.91
CA LYS A 290 -3.75 -14.53 11.01
C LYS A 290 -4.73 -15.00 9.93
N GLN A 291 -6.03 -15.03 10.22
CA GLN A 291 -7.06 -15.40 9.25
C GLN A 291 -7.41 -14.18 8.39
N LEU A 292 -7.54 -13.02 9.03
CA LEU A 292 -7.83 -11.74 8.39
C LEU A 292 -6.81 -11.39 7.30
N VAL A 293 -5.52 -11.44 7.60
CA VAL A 293 -4.43 -11.14 6.65
C VAL A 293 -4.40 -12.08 5.45
N ARG A 294 -4.86 -13.33 5.60
CA ARG A 294 -4.93 -14.29 4.49
C ARG A 294 -6.07 -13.96 3.54
N ALA A 295 -7.23 -13.58 4.09
CA ALA A 295 -8.43 -13.23 3.34
C ALA A 295 -8.32 -11.85 2.65
N ALA A 296 -7.75 -10.86 3.34
CA ALA A 296 -7.61 -9.50 2.84
C ALA A 296 -6.57 -9.40 1.71
N ASP A 297 -6.73 -8.43 0.80
CA ASP A 297 -5.72 -8.12 -0.22
C ASP A 297 -4.59 -7.25 0.34
N GLY A 298 -4.81 -6.57 1.47
CA GLY A 298 -3.83 -5.82 2.25
C GLY A 298 -4.39 -5.39 3.61
N ILE A 299 -3.55 -4.83 4.47
CA ILE A 299 -3.89 -4.42 5.84
C ILE A 299 -3.62 -2.93 6.02
N ILE A 300 -4.51 -2.24 6.72
CA ILE A 300 -4.27 -0.89 7.24
C ILE A 300 -4.21 -1.00 8.77
N ILE A 301 -3.07 -0.64 9.37
CA ILE A 301 -2.93 -0.57 10.83
C ILE A 301 -3.46 0.79 11.27
N SER A 302 -4.67 0.81 11.82
CA SER A 302 -5.35 2.05 12.21
C SER A 302 -5.00 2.41 13.64
N ARG A 303 -3.85 3.05 13.84
CA ARG A 303 -3.28 3.28 15.18
C ARG A 303 -4.12 4.18 16.07
N GLY A 304 -4.94 5.05 15.48
CA GLY A 304 -5.90 5.88 16.22
C GLY A 304 -6.91 5.02 16.97
N ASN A 305 -7.70 4.24 16.23
CA ASN A 305 -8.74 3.38 16.82
C ASN A 305 -8.13 2.21 17.62
N LEU A 306 -7.07 1.59 17.08
CA LEU A 306 -6.42 0.47 17.76
C LEU A 306 -5.78 0.90 19.08
N GLY A 307 -5.20 2.09 19.15
CA GLY A 307 -4.59 2.65 20.36
C GLY A 307 -5.59 3.01 21.47
N LEU A 308 -6.88 3.12 21.15
CA LEU A 308 -7.94 3.22 22.14
C LEU A 308 -8.32 1.84 22.71
N ASP A 309 -8.25 0.81 21.88
CA ASP A 309 -8.60 -0.55 22.29
C ASP A 309 -7.44 -1.28 22.97
N VAL A 310 -6.17 -0.94 22.73
CA VAL A 310 -5.02 -1.64 23.33
C VAL A 310 -4.17 -0.74 24.21
N PRO A 311 -3.56 -1.27 25.29
CA PRO A 311 -2.63 -0.50 26.11
C PRO A 311 -1.49 0.10 25.29
N PRO A 312 -1.16 1.39 25.47
CA PRO A 312 -0.20 2.10 24.62
C PRO A 312 1.20 1.48 24.65
N GLU A 313 1.62 0.92 25.79
CA GLU A 313 2.93 0.27 25.95
C GLU A 313 3.08 -1.02 25.12
N LYS A 314 1.98 -1.60 24.64
CA LYS A 314 1.99 -2.78 23.76
C LYS A 314 2.03 -2.41 22.28
N MET A 315 1.80 -1.15 21.93
CA MET A 315 1.51 -0.76 20.55
C MET A 315 2.67 -1.01 19.59
N ALA A 316 3.89 -0.71 20.01
CA ALA A 316 5.09 -0.96 19.21
C ALA A 316 5.25 -2.45 18.84
N MET A 317 5.00 -3.35 19.81
CA MET A 317 5.12 -4.79 19.57
C MET A 317 4.01 -5.32 18.66
N ILE A 318 2.78 -4.82 18.83
CA ILE A 318 1.64 -5.17 17.98
C ILE A 318 1.92 -4.74 16.53
N GLN A 319 2.31 -3.49 16.30
CA GLN A 319 2.63 -2.96 14.98
C GLN A 319 3.72 -3.80 14.30
N LYS A 320 4.86 -4.03 14.97
CA LYS A 320 5.97 -4.82 14.41
C LYS A 320 5.54 -6.24 14.04
N SER A 321 4.76 -6.89 14.91
CA SER A 321 4.26 -8.24 14.67
C SER A 321 3.31 -8.30 13.47
N MET A 322 2.44 -7.30 13.33
CA MET A 322 1.50 -7.20 12.20
C MET A 322 2.24 -6.96 10.88
N ILE A 323 3.17 -6.00 10.84
CA ILE A 323 3.97 -5.71 9.65
C ILE A 323 4.74 -6.97 9.22
N SER A 324 5.47 -7.60 10.14
CA SER A 324 6.23 -8.83 9.86
C SER A 324 5.34 -9.93 9.25
N THR A 325 4.15 -10.14 9.83
CA THR A 325 3.18 -11.13 9.31
C THR A 325 2.71 -10.78 7.89
N CYS A 326 2.40 -9.51 7.62
CA CYS A 326 2.00 -9.04 6.30
C CYS A 326 3.10 -9.23 5.26
N VAL A 327 4.34 -8.86 5.58
CA VAL A 327 5.50 -9.02 4.69
C VAL A 327 5.73 -10.50 4.37
N VAL A 328 5.73 -11.37 5.38
CA VAL A 328 5.90 -12.81 5.18
C VAL A 328 4.81 -13.39 4.26
N LEU A 329 3.57 -12.91 4.36
CA LEU A 329 2.44 -13.35 3.53
C LEU A 329 2.28 -12.58 2.21
N ASN A 330 3.22 -11.68 1.87
CA ASN A 330 3.14 -10.83 0.69
C ASN A 330 1.83 -10.04 0.60
N LYS A 331 1.44 -9.41 1.70
CA LYS A 331 0.25 -8.54 1.81
C LYS A 331 0.72 -7.11 2.07
N PRO A 332 0.37 -6.14 1.21
CA PRO A 332 0.68 -4.74 1.47
C PRO A 332 0.15 -4.30 2.83
N VAL A 333 0.98 -3.59 3.60
CA VAL A 333 0.61 -3.04 4.90
C VAL A 333 0.84 -1.53 4.95
N LEU A 334 -0.22 -0.78 5.26
CA LEU A 334 -0.18 0.66 5.45
C LEU A 334 -0.38 1.03 6.92
N ILE A 335 0.21 2.15 7.34
CA ILE A 335 0.06 2.69 8.69
C ILE A 335 -0.59 4.07 8.62
N THR A 336 -1.52 4.35 9.52
CA THR A 336 -2.16 5.68 9.66
C THR A 336 -1.55 6.47 10.83
N ARG A 337 -1.87 7.77 10.90
CA ARG A 337 -1.63 8.65 12.06
C ARG A 337 -0.14 8.88 12.34
N VAL A 338 0.62 9.26 11.32
CA VAL A 338 2.09 9.36 11.38
C VAL A 338 2.62 10.78 11.59
N VAL A 339 1.90 11.82 11.16
CA VAL A 339 2.36 13.22 11.20
C VAL A 339 1.22 14.19 11.52
N ASP A 340 0.45 13.87 12.54
CA ASP A 340 -0.76 14.58 12.94
C ASP A 340 -0.54 16.08 13.19
N THR A 341 0.63 16.46 13.73
CA THR A 341 0.94 17.87 13.97
C THR A 341 1.05 18.68 12.68
N MET A 342 1.26 18.03 11.53
CA MET A 342 1.37 18.68 10.24
C MET A 342 0.03 19.17 9.64
N ILE A 343 -1.09 18.89 10.31
CA ILE A 343 -2.39 19.53 9.98
C ILE A 343 -2.26 21.05 10.06
N ASP A 344 -1.64 21.55 11.12
CA ASP A 344 -1.57 22.98 11.45
C ASP A 344 -0.15 23.55 11.42
N THR A 345 0.87 22.69 11.29
CA THR A 345 2.27 23.12 11.28
C THR A 345 3.03 22.59 10.05
N PRO A 346 4.02 23.31 9.53
CA PRO A 346 4.72 22.90 8.31
C PRO A 346 5.82 21.85 8.55
N ARG A 347 6.07 21.44 9.80
CA ARG A 347 7.12 20.46 10.15
C ARG A 347 6.60 19.49 11.23
N PRO A 348 6.94 18.20 11.13
CA PRO A 348 6.54 17.23 12.13
C PRO A 348 7.37 17.38 13.41
N THR A 349 6.90 16.76 14.48
CA THR A 349 7.69 16.55 15.68
C THR A 349 8.81 15.53 15.46
N ARG A 350 9.80 15.53 16.36
CA ARG A 350 10.86 14.51 16.35
C ARG A 350 10.33 13.09 16.55
N ALA A 351 9.25 12.94 17.32
CA ALA A 351 8.62 11.65 17.57
C ALA A 351 7.96 11.12 16.29
N GLU A 352 7.17 11.95 15.59
CA GLU A 352 6.53 11.60 14.32
C GLU A 352 7.54 11.27 13.22
N ALA A 353 8.62 12.05 13.10
CA ALA A 353 9.67 11.75 12.13
C ALA A 353 10.36 10.40 12.41
N THR A 354 10.65 10.11 13.69
CA THR A 354 11.25 8.85 14.11
C THR A 354 10.29 7.67 13.93
N ASP A 355 8.99 7.89 14.12
CA ASP A 355 7.95 6.88 13.94
C ASP A 355 7.82 6.45 12.47
N ILE A 356 7.81 7.40 11.53
CA ILE A 356 7.86 7.11 10.09
C ILE A 356 9.11 6.27 9.75
N ALA A 357 10.29 6.72 10.18
CA ALA A 357 11.53 6.03 9.88
C ALA A 357 11.53 4.59 10.40
N ASN A 358 11.08 4.36 11.64
CA ASN A 358 10.99 3.02 12.21
C ASN A 358 9.98 2.13 11.49
N ALA A 359 8.82 2.67 11.09
CA ALA A 359 7.84 1.92 10.33
C ALA A 359 8.37 1.45 8.96
N VAL A 360 9.16 2.28 8.28
CA VAL A 360 9.86 1.88 7.04
C VAL A 360 10.88 0.78 7.32
N LEU A 361 11.69 0.92 8.37
CA LEU A 361 12.69 -0.08 8.77
C LEU A 361 12.04 -1.41 9.21
N ASP A 362 10.83 -1.37 9.76
CA ASP A 362 10.04 -2.56 10.08
C ASP A 362 9.50 -3.27 8.81
N GLY A 363 9.53 -2.59 7.66
CA GLY A 363 9.13 -3.14 6.36
C GLY A 363 7.70 -2.77 5.94
N ALA A 364 7.12 -1.71 6.50
CA ALA A 364 5.81 -1.21 6.06
C ALA A 364 5.83 -0.85 4.56
N ASP A 365 4.73 -1.11 3.85
CA ASP A 365 4.66 -0.78 2.43
C ASP A 365 4.37 0.71 2.20
N GLY A 366 3.74 1.37 3.16
CA GLY A 366 3.42 2.78 3.05
C GLY A 366 2.65 3.38 4.22
N PHE A 367 2.25 4.63 4.00
CA PHE A 367 1.49 5.43 4.96
C PHE A 367 0.19 5.91 4.34
N LEU A 368 -0.86 5.97 5.15
CA LEU A 368 -2.11 6.60 4.80
C LEU A 368 -2.29 7.89 5.60
N LEU A 369 -2.15 9.03 4.93
CA LEU A 369 -2.33 10.36 5.48
C LEU A 369 -3.83 10.70 5.53
N GLY A 370 -4.31 11.05 6.71
CA GLY A 370 -5.71 11.31 7.01
C GLY A 370 -6.01 12.81 7.01
N ALA A 371 -6.18 13.38 8.21
CA ALA A 371 -6.53 14.78 8.40
C ALA A 371 -5.50 15.75 7.80
N GLU A 372 -4.23 15.36 7.77
CA GLU A 372 -3.08 16.14 7.29
C GLU A 372 -3.23 16.54 5.83
N THR A 373 -3.77 15.66 4.99
CA THR A 373 -4.04 15.95 3.57
C THR A 373 -5.51 16.22 3.29
N TYR A 374 -6.42 15.80 4.18
CA TYR A 374 -7.85 16.07 4.02
C TYR A 374 -8.19 17.54 4.26
N ARG A 375 -7.83 18.07 5.44
CA ARG A 375 -8.14 19.46 5.85
C ARG A 375 -6.91 20.27 6.28
N GLY A 376 -5.74 19.64 6.32
CA GLY A 376 -4.51 20.28 6.76
C GLY A 376 -4.07 21.43 5.85
N LYS A 377 -3.41 22.42 6.46
CA LYS A 377 -2.89 23.63 5.78
C LYS A 377 -1.66 23.34 4.93
N TYR A 378 -0.99 22.21 5.18
CA TYR A 378 0.32 21.86 4.63
C TYR A 378 0.30 20.48 3.95
N ALA A 379 -0.76 20.18 3.19
CA ALA A 379 -0.94 18.86 2.57
C ALA A 379 0.25 18.46 1.67
N LEU A 380 0.80 19.41 0.90
CA LEU A 380 1.95 19.17 0.02
C LEU A 380 3.23 18.94 0.81
N GLU A 381 3.52 19.78 1.79
CA GLU A 381 4.69 19.67 2.65
C GLU A 381 4.65 18.37 3.46
N THR A 382 3.46 17.92 3.86
CA THR A 382 3.24 16.64 4.54
C THR A 382 3.70 15.48 3.66
N VAL A 383 3.19 15.40 2.41
CA VAL A 383 3.61 14.33 1.47
C VAL A 383 5.11 14.39 1.20
N ARG A 384 5.67 15.58 0.95
CA ARG A 384 7.11 15.76 0.74
C ARG A 384 7.94 15.28 1.92
N THR A 385 7.53 15.64 3.14
CA THR A 385 8.25 15.30 4.36
C THR A 385 8.22 13.80 4.62
N VAL A 386 7.06 13.16 4.47
CA VAL A 386 6.91 11.70 4.63
C VAL A 386 7.78 10.96 3.60
N CYS A 387 7.75 11.38 2.33
CA CYS A 387 8.60 10.80 1.29
C CYS A 387 10.10 10.99 1.58
N ALA A 388 10.50 12.16 2.08
CA ALA A 388 11.90 12.44 2.42
C ALA A 388 12.39 11.54 3.56
N ILE A 389 11.63 11.44 4.65
CA ILE A 389 11.97 10.56 5.78
C ILE A 389 12.02 9.09 5.33
N ALA A 390 11.07 8.67 4.49
CA ALA A 390 11.05 7.31 3.97
C ALA A 390 12.30 6.98 3.14
N ARG A 391 12.77 7.90 2.29
CA ARG A 391 14.00 7.73 1.51
C ARG A 391 15.25 7.58 2.39
N GLU A 392 15.37 8.38 3.44
CA GLU A 392 16.47 8.26 4.41
C GLU A 392 16.42 6.90 5.13
N ALA A 393 15.24 6.46 5.56
CA ALA A 393 15.07 5.16 6.20
C ALA A 393 15.31 3.98 5.24
N GLU A 394 14.91 4.11 3.97
CA GLU A 394 15.18 3.13 2.91
C GLU A 394 16.67 2.95 2.64
N ALA A 395 17.45 4.04 2.69
CA ALA A 395 18.91 3.99 2.53
C ALA A 395 19.61 3.23 3.69
N ALA A 396 19.04 3.29 4.89
CA ALA A 396 19.51 2.58 6.07
C ALA A 396 18.95 1.16 6.22
N PHE A 397 18.10 0.69 5.29
CA PHE A 397 17.43 -0.60 5.39
C PHE A 397 18.40 -1.76 5.13
N ASP A 398 18.48 -2.72 6.06
CA ASP A 398 19.30 -3.94 5.90
C ASP A 398 18.61 -4.96 4.99
N HIS A 399 18.81 -4.78 3.69
CA HIS A 399 18.24 -5.64 2.64
C HIS A 399 18.69 -7.10 2.75
N ALA A 400 19.95 -7.36 3.13
CA ALA A 400 20.50 -8.71 3.18
C ALA A 400 19.90 -9.51 4.34
N ALA A 401 19.89 -8.94 5.55
CA ALA A 401 19.34 -9.62 6.71
C ALA A 401 17.82 -9.81 6.59
N HIS A 402 17.12 -8.86 5.97
CA HIS A 402 15.69 -9.01 5.70
C HIS A 402 15.41 -10.10 4.67
N PHE A 403 16.19 -10.15 3.58
CA PHE A 403 16.07 -11.21 2.57
C PHE A 403 16.24 -12.61 3.20
N ASP A 404 17.31 -12.80 3.97
CA ASP A 404 17.61 -14.11 4.59
C ASP A 404 16.51 -14.51 5.58
N HIS A 405 15.95 -13.55 6.34
CA HIS A 405 14.81 -13.81 7.22
C HIS A 405 13.60 -14.37 6.44
N LEU A 406 13.25 -13.74 5.32
CA LEU A 406 12.06 -14.09 4.56
C LEU A 406 12.20 -15.40 3.79
N VAL A 407 13.42 -15.77 3.39
CA VAL A 407 13.71 -17.08 2.81
C VAL A 407 13.51 -18.17 3.87
N ASP A 408 14.03 -17.97 5.09
CA ASP A 408 13.88 -18.92 6.19
C ASP A 408 12.40 -19.09 6.59
N GLU A 409 11.67 -17.98 6.77
CA GLU A 409 10.23 -18.01 7.11
C GLU A 409 9.38 -18.59 5.98
N GLY A 410 9.70 -18.30 4.71
CA GLY A 410 9.02 -18.90 3.57
C GLY A 410 9.14 -20.43 3.56
N GLY A 411 10.32 -20.95 3.90
CA GLY A 411 10.54 -22.39 4.05
C GLY A 411 9.70 -23.00 5.18
N ARG A 412 9.58 -22.30 6.33
CA ARG A 412 8.75 -22.74 7.45
C ARG A 412 7.26 -22.78 7.11
N LEU A 413 6.74 -21.74 6.47
CA LEU A 413 5.32 -21.66 6.10
C LEU A 413 4.92 -22.72 5.07
N ALA A 414 5.80 -23.02 4.11
CA ALA A 414 5.58 -24.13 3.19
C ALA A 414 5.40 -25.46 3.95
N ALA A 415 6.19 -25.67 5.02
CA ALA A 415 6.10 -26.89 5.84
C ALA A 415 4.82 -26.95 6.67
N GLU A 416 4.40 -25.83 7.25
CA GLU A 416 3.14 -25.74 8.01
C GLU A 416 1.91 -25.95 7.11
N GLY A 417 1.94 -25.40 5.88
CA GLY A 417 0.87 -25.55 4.90
C GLY A 417 0.66 -27.00 4.47
N GLU A 418 1.75 -27.74 4.22
CA GLU A 418 1.69 -29.18 3.90
C GLU A 418 1.21 -30.01 5.11
N ALA A 419 1.64 -29.70 6.33
CA ALA A 419 1.18 -30.38 7.53
C ALA A 419 -0.32 -30.15 7.79
N HIS A 420 -0.84 -28.95 7.50
CA HIS A 420 -2.25 -28.65 7.60
C HIS A 420 -3.08 -29.33 6.50
N ALA A 421 -2.60 -29.30 5.24
CA ALA A 421 -3.22 -30.01 4.13
C ALA A 421 -3.26 -31.53 4.38
N SER A 422 -2.16 -32.11 4.87
CA SER A 422 -2.06 -33.53 5.23
C SER A 422 -3.07 -33.91 6.33
N ARG A 423 -3.30 -33.05 7.34
CA ARG A 423 -4.30 -33.27 8.40
C ARG A 423 -5.74 -33.20 7.89
N VAL A 424 -6.04 -32.28 6.97
CA VAL A 424 -7.38 -32.14 6.36
C VAL A 424 -7.65 -33.31 5.39
N ASP A 425 -6.63 -33.78 4.67
CA ASP A 425 -6.72 -34.96 3.81
C ASP A 425 -6.78 -36.28 4.62
N MET A 426 -6.16 -36.33 5.80
CA MET A 426 -6.25 -37.47 6.73
C MET A 426 -7.69 -37.72 7.21
N MET A 427 -8.50 -36.66 7.34
CA MET A 427 -9.92 -36.77 7.69
C MET A 427 -10.82 -37.10 6.50
N ARG A 428 -10.32 -37.01 5.26
CA ARG A 428 -11.12 -37.27 4.04
C ARG A 428 -10.81 -38.59 3.35
N ASN A 429 -9.68 -39.23 3.58
CA ASN A 429 -9.34 -40.49 2.91
C ASN A 429 -8.72 -41.55 3.83
N LEU A 430 -9.49 -42.59 4.14
CA LEU A 430 -9.04 -43.80 4.86
C LEU A 430 -8.19 -44.75 3.99
N GLN A 431 -7.94 -44.42 2.71
CA GLN A 431 -7.21 -45.28 1.77
C GLN A 431 -5.74 -44.86 1.51
N SER A 432 -5.30 -43.64 1.82
CA SER A 432 -3.93 -43.18 1.51
C SER A 432 -2.88 -43.62 2.52
N VAL A 433 -3.29 -44.20 3.66
CA VAL A 433 -2.39 -44.62 4.76
C VAL A 433 -1.61 -45.92 4.42
N LEU A 434 -1.99 -46.65 3.36
CA LEU A 434 -1.35 -47.93 3.01
C LEU A 434 -0.23 -47.85 1.96
N SER A 435 -0.01 -46.70 1.32
CA SER A 435 1.11 -46.50 0.39
C SER A 435 2.20 -45.65 1.04
N GLY A 436 3.15 -46.33 1.69
CA GLY A 436 4.31 -45.71 2.34
C GLY A 436 5.09 -44.81 1.38
N GLY A 437 4.91 -43.50 1.53
CA GLY A 437 5.68 -42.45 0.86
C GLY A 437 6.43 -41.63 1.90
N SER A 438 7.76 -41.62 1.79
CA SER A 438 8.69 -40.85 2.60
C SER A 438 8.34 -39.36 2.64
N GLY A 439 8.43 -38.75 3.83
CA GLY A 439 8.19 -37.32 4.06
C GLY A 439 8.96 -36.42 3.10
N GLY A 440 8.22 -35.71 2.25
CA GLY A 440 8.76 -34.69 1.37
C GLY A 440 9.13 -33.46 2.18
N ALA A 441 10.35 -32.95 1.99
CA ALA A 441 10.75 -31.64 2.47
C ALA A 441 9.87 -30.57 1.81
N ALA A 442 9.31 -29.68 2.62
CA ALA A 442 8.42 -28.60 2.21
C ALA A 442 9.00 -27.71 1.10
N ARG A 443 8.20 -27.40 0.07
CA ARG A 443 8.67 -26.63 -1.10
C ARG A 443 7.92 -25.31 -1.29
N LEU A 444 8.69 -24.23 -1.46
CA LEU A 444 8.17 -22.95 -1.95
C LEU A 444 7.43 -23.13 -3.29
N SER A 445 6.47 -22.25 -3.56
CA SER A 445 5.84 -22.22 -4.89
C SER A 445 6.88 -21.90 -5.97
N LYS A 446 6.71 -22.42 -7.20
CA LYS A 446 7.65 -22.17 -8.31
C LYS A 446 7.89 -20.68 -8.53
N LEU A 447 6.83 -19.87 -8.48
CA LEU A 447 6.91 -18.42 -8.68
C LEU A 447 7.67 -17.72 -7.55
N GLU A 448 7.50 -18.16 -6.30
CA GLU A 448 8.21 -17.61 -5.16
C GLU A 448 9.70 -17.99 -5.15
N ALA A 449 10.03 -19.23 -5.57
CA ALA A 449 11.41 -19.65 -5.80
C ALA A 449 12.08 -18.80 -6.90
N ILE A 450 11.34 -18.48 -7.97
CA ILE A 450 11.83 -17.60 -9.04
C ILE A 450 12.01 -16.17 -8.55
N ALA A 451 11.06 -15.64 -7.77
CA ALA A 451 11.14 -14.28 -7.24
C ALA A 451 12.33 -14.10 -6.29
N SER A 452 12.52 -15.00 -5.33
CA SER A 452 13.69 -14.98 -4.43
C SER A 452 15.01 -15.14 -5.19
N SER A 453 15.06 -16.04 -6.17
CA SER A 453 16.24 -16.22 -7.02
C SER A 453 16.56 -14.98 -7.85
N ALA A 454 15.55 -14.29 -8.38
CA ALA A 454 15.73 -13.06 -9.16
C ALA A 454 16.32 -11.94 -8.29
N VAL A 455 15.81 -11.76 -7.07
CA VAL A 455 16.35 -10.78 -6.12
C VAL A 455 17.79 -11.13 -5.73
N ARG A 456 18.08 -12.40 -5.46
CA ARG A 456 19.45 -12.85 -5.17
C ARG A 456 20.39 -12.63 -6.36
N ALA A 457 19.95 -12.93 -7.58
CA ALA A 457 20.72 -12.68 -8.78
C ALA A 457 21.00 -11.19 -8.98
N ALA A 458 19.99 -10.34 -8.78
CA ALA A 458 20.10 -8.89 -8.90
C ALA A 458 21.13 -8.32 -7.92
N ASP A 459 21.13 -8.78 -6.67
CA ASP A 459 22.13 -8.43 -5.67
C ASP A 459 23.55 -8.86 -6.10
N LYS A 460 23.71 -10.12 -6.54
CA LYS A 460 25.02 -10.67 -6.92
C LYS A 460 25.66 -10.00 -8.13
N VAL A 461 24.85 -9.60 -9.12
CA VAL A 461 25.35 -8.88 -10.30
C VAL A 461 25.34 -7.36 -10.12
N ARG A 462 24.96 -6.86 -8.93
CA ARG A 462 24.79 -5.44 -8.65
C ARG A 462 23.91 -4.76 -9.71
N ALA A 463 22.78 -5.38 -10.01
CA ALA A 463 21.83 -4.85 -10.99
C ALA A 463 21.29 -3.49 -10.55
N ALA A 464 21.22 -2.55 -11.49
CA ALA A 464 20.64 -1.24 -11.25
C ALA A 464 19.12 -1.29 -11.09
N MET A 465 18.47 -2.32 -11.63
CA MET A 465 17.01 -2.47 -11.61
C MET A 465 16.57 -3.93 -11.78
N ILE A 466 15.39 -4.26 -11.23
CA ILE A 466 14.64 -5.46 -11.62
C ILE A 466 13.45 -5.06 -12.50
N ILE A 467 13.29 -5.68 -13.66
CA ILE A 467 12.13 -5.49 -14.54
C ILE A 467 11.23 -6.72 -14.45
N VAL A 468 9.97 -6.53 -14.05
CA VAL A 468 8.99 -7.61 -13.95
C VAL A 468 7.88 -7.40 -14.96
N VAL A 469 7.74 -8.31 -15.92
CA VAL A 469 6.62 -8.34 -16.86
C VAL A 469 5.47 -9.14 -16.24
N THR A 470 4.31 -8.52 -16.10
CA THR A 470 3.17 -9.14 -15.43
C THR A 470 1.83 -8.73 -16.02
N GLN A 471 0.82 -9.56 -15.83
CA GLN A 471 -0.58 -9.24 -16.18
C GLN A 471 -1.38 -8.87 -14.93
N THR A 472 -1.10 -9.52 -13.79
CA THR A 472 -1.90 -9.42 -12.57
C THR A 472 -1.16 -8.76 -11.40
N GLY A 473 0.13 -8.45 -11.55
CA GLY A 473 0.96 -7.90 -10.48
C GLY A 473 1.54 -8.94 -9.51
N ARG A 474 1.07 -10.19 -9.54
CA ARG A 474 1.46 -11.23 -8.56
C ARG A 474 2.97 -11.50 -8.52
N ALA A 475 3.60 -11.63 -9.69
CA ALA A 475 5.05 -11.85 -9.79
C ALA A 475 5.84 -10.67 -9.22
N ALA A 476 5.41 -9.44 -9.53
CA ALA A 476 6.03 -8.22 -9.03
C ALA A 476 5.91 -8.11 -7.51
N GLY A 477 4.72 -8.40 -6.95
CA GLY A 477 4.52 -8.46 -5.50
C GLY A 477 5.47 -9.46 -4.83
N LEU A 478 5.64 -10.66 -5.37
CA LEU A 478 6.58 -11.65 -4.81
C LEU A 478 8.05 -11.21 -4.92
N VAL A 479 8.45 -10.48 -5.96
CA VAL A 479 9.79 -9.88 -6.02
C VAL A 479 9.93 -8.79 -4.95
N ALA A 480 8.91 -7.93 -4.78
CA ALA A 480 8.88 -6.88 -3.77
C ALA A 480 8.84 -7.41 -2.33
N LYS A 481 8.26 -8.58 -2.09
CA LYS A 481 8.26 -9.29 -0.80
C LYS A 481 9.68 -9.36 -0.23
N TYR A 482 10.66 -9.73 -1.06
CA TYR A 482 12.04 -9.92 -0.66
C TYR A 482 12.85 -8.61 -0.53
N ARG A 483 12.19 -7.45 -0.59
CA ARG A 483 12.74 -6.11 -0.36
C ARG A 483 14.11 -5.88 -1.03
N PRO A 484 14.23 -5.96 -2.37
CA PRO A 484 15.47 -5.65 -3.06
C PRO A 484 15.95 -4.20 -2.82
N ALA A 485 17.28 -4.01 -2.86
CA ALA A 485 17.90 -2.69 -2.74
C ALA A 485 17.67 -1.80 -3.98
N MET A 486 17.52 -2.40 -5.16
CA MET A 486 17.21 -1.71 -6.40
C MET A 486 15.69 -1.55 -6.64
N PRO A 487 15.25 -0.55 -7.44
CA PRO A 487 13.85 -0.38 -7.83
C PRO A 487 13.31 -1.54 -8.70
N ILE A 488 11.98 -1.74 -8.67
CA ILE A 488 11.30 -2.77 -9.46
C ILE A 488 10.37 -2.11 -10.49
N MET A 489 10.80 -2.03 -11.75
CA MET A 489 9.92 -1.60 -12.84
C MET A 489 8.94 -2.73 -13.18
N THR A 490 7.66 -2.49 -12.96
CA THR A 490 6.60 -3.47 -13.17
C THR A 490 5.86 -3.16 -14.47
N LEU A 491 6.21 -3.86 -15.54
CA LEU A 491 5.55 -3.74 -16.83
C LEU A 491 4.24 -4.52 -16.80
N VAL A 492 3.14 -3.79 -16.66
CA VAL A 492 1.81 -4.38 -16.68
C VAL A 492 1.31 -4.42 -18.11
N VAL A 493 1.18 -5.62 -18.66
CA VAL A 493 0.68 -5.85 -20.02
C VAL A 493 -0.83 -6.06 -19.96
N PRO A 494 -1.64 -5.13 -20.49
CA PRO A 494 -3.08 -5.30 -20.54
C PRO A 494 -3.46 -6.49 -21.40
N TYR A 495 -4.52 -7.21 -21.01
CA TYR A 495 -5.05 -8.34 -21.77
C TYR A 495 -6.54 -8.18 -21.99
N LEU A 496 -7.01 -8.70 -23.13
CA LEU A 496 -8.42 -8.74 -23.47
C LEU A 496 -9.06 -9.94 -22.78
N LYS A 497 -9.99 -9.67 -21.86
CA LYS A 497 -10.83 -10.69 -21.25
C LYS A 497 -12.19 -10.71 -21.96
N ARG A 498 -12.66 -11.91 -22.28
CA ARG A 498 -13.97 -12.12 -22.88
C ARG A 498 -15.00 -12.37 -21.78
N GLU A 499 -16.05 -11.56 -21.76
CA GLU A 499 -17.23 -11.71 -20.90
C GLU A 499 -18.46 -11.90 -21.78
N GLY A 500 -18.78 -13.16 -22.09
CA GLY A 500 -19.82 -13.52 -23.05
C GLY A 500 -19.45 -13.07 -24.48
N LEU A 501 -20.21 -12.12 -25.01
CA LEU A 501 -20.00 -11.47 -26.32
C LEU A 501 -19.23 -10.14 -26.22
N ARG A 502 -18.93 -9.65 -25.01
CA ARG A 502 -18.17 -8.40 -24.80
C ARG A 502 -16.71 -8.71 -24.53
N TRP A 503 -15.84 -7.82 -24.99
CA TRP A 503 -14.41 -7.84 -24.67
C TRP A 503 -14.09 -6.63 -23.79
N ARG A 504 -13.33 -6.85 -22.71
CA ARG A 504 -12.86 -5.80 -21.81
C ARG A 504 -11.33 -5.86 -21.71
N LEU A 505 -10.68 -4.71 -21.82
CA LEU A 505 -9.25 -4.60 -21.58
C LEU A 505 -8.99 -4.54 -20.07
N GLU A 506 -8.36 -5.56 -19.51
CA GLU A 506 -7.94 -5.63 -18.10
C GLU A 506 -6.43 -5.34 -17.97
N GLY A 507 -5.99 -4.89 -16.79
CA GLY A 507 -4.57 -4.64 -16.48
C GLY A 507 -4.27 -3.21 -16.02
N ARG A 508 -5.08 -2.21 -16.41
CA ARG A 508 -4.94 -0.83 -15.91
C ARG A 508 -5.12 -0.75 -14.39
N SER A 509 -6.13 -1.45 -13.86
CA SER A 509 -6.35 -1.60 -12.42
C SER A 509 -5.19 -2.34 -11.74
N SER A 510 -4.61 -3.37 -12.35
CA SER A 510 -3.45 -4.07 -11.79
C SER A 510 -2.21 -3.16 -11.67
N ALA A 511 -1.99 -2.26 -12.64
CA ALA A 511 -0.93 -1.25 -12.56
C ALA A 511 -1.17 -0.26 -11.41
N ARG A 512 -2.39 0.25 -11.26
CA ARG A 512 -2.72 1.14 -10.14
C ARG A 512 -2.67 0.42 -8.79
N GLN A 513 -3.15 -0.83 -8.71
CA GLN A 513 -3.11 -1.62 -7.48
C GLN A 513 -1.67 -1.93 -7.02
N ALA A 514 -0.70 -2.01 -7.94
CA ALA A 514 0.71 -2.14 -7.56
C ALA A 514 1.27 -0.91 -6.82
N LEU A 515 0.61 0.26 -6.89
CA LEU A 515 1.02 1.50 -6.24
C LEU A 515 0.89 1.51 -4.71
N LEU A 516 0.33 0.45 -4.11
CA LEU A 516 0.33 0.24 -2.65
C LEU A 516 1.41 -0.74 -2.17
N THR A 517 2.18 -1.37 -3.06
CA THR A 517 3.26 -2.29 -2.66
C THR A 517 4.61 -1.59 -2.75
N SER A 518 5.41 -1.66 -1.68
CA SER A 518 6.70 -0.96 -1.64
C SER A 518 7.67 -1.46 -2.70
N GLY A 519 8.43 -0.54 -3.28
CA GLY A 519 9.44 -0.82 -4.31
C GLY A 519 8.91 -0.99 -5.74
N LEU A 520 7.59 -1.21 -5.92
CA LEU A 520 7.00 -1.34 -7.25
C LEU A 520 6.87 0.00 -7.96
N MET A 521 7.24 0.02 -9.23
CA MET A 521 7.09 1.12 -10.18
C MET A 521 6.28 0.64 -11.38
N PRO A 522 4.95 0.69 -11.32
CA PRO A 522 4.11 0.21 -12.40
C PRO A 522 4.22 1.09 -13.64
N VAL A 523 4.38 0.44 -14.80
CA VAL A 523 4.35 1.03 -16.13
C VAL A 523 3.35 0.25 -16.96
N LEU A 524 2.46 0.97 -17.65
CA LEU A 524 1.47 0.36 -18.52
C LEU A 524 2.09 0.12 -19.92
N ALA A 525 2.18 -1.15 -20.31
CA ALA A 525 2.54 -1.51 -21.68
C ALA A 525 1.32 -1.43 -22.61
N ALA A 526 1.56 -1.31 -23.92
CA ALA A 526 0.54 -1.53 -24.93
C ALA A 526 0.19 -3.03 -24.99
N PRO A 527 -1.07 -3.37 -25.33
CA PRO A 527 -1.48 -4.76 -25.46
C PRO A 527 -0.76 -5.40 -26.66
N THR A 528 0.19 -6.30 -26.38
CA THR A 528 0.91 -7.05 -27.43
C THR A 528 0.80 -8.57 -27.17
N PRO A 529 0.57 -9.38 -28.22
CA PRO A 529 0.48 -10.84 -28.07
C PRO A 529 1.85 -11.51 -27.83
N SER A 530 2.97 -10.85 -28.17
CA SER A 530 4.33 -11.36 -27.97
C SER A 530 5.08 -10.57 -26.88
N ALA A 531 4.74 -10.82 -25.62
CA ALA A 531 5.37 -10.17 -24.45
C ALA A 531 6.78 -10.74 -24.13
N GLY A 532 7.64 -10.86 -25.15
CA GLY A 532 8.95 -11.50 -25.05
C GLY A 532 10.10 -10.50 -24.87
N GLU A 533 10.88 -10.30 -25.93
CA GLU A 533 12.11 -9.50 -25.88
C GLU A 533 11.91 -8.04 -26.29
N SER A 534 11.05 -7.77 -27.27
CA SER A 534 10.76 -6.40 -27.72
C SER A 534 10.25 -5.50 -26.59
N LEU A 535 9.37 -6.03 -25.73
CA LEU A 535 8.83 -5.27 -24.60
C LEU A 535 9.92 -4.98 -23.55
N LEU A 536 10.85 -5.92 -23.37
CA LEU A 536 11.96 -5.75 -22.44
C LEU A 536 12.95 -4.69 -22.97
N GLU A 537 13.27 -4.71 -24.27
CA GLU A 537 14.11 -3.68 -24.89
C GLU A 537 13.51 -2.30 -24.74
N GLU A 538 12.22 -2.14 -25.02
CA GLU A 538 11.54 -0.85 -24.84
C GLU A 538 11.54 -0.39 -23.39
N ALA A 539 11.42 -1.31 -22.43
CA ALA A 539 11.45 -0.97 -21.01
C ALA A 539 12.83 -0.50 -20.56
N VAL A 540 13.89 -1.14 -21.05
CA VAL A 540 15.26 -0.70 -20.84
C VAL A 540 15.46 0.70 -21.44
N VAL A 541 15.03 0.93 -22.68
CA VAL A 541 15.12 2.25 -23.33
C VAL A 541 14.34 3.31 -22.56
N LEU A 542 13.14 2.98 -22.06
CA LEU A 542 12.36 3.87 -21.22
C LEU A 542 13.10 4.21 -19.93
N ALA A 543 13.64 3.20 -19.24
CA ALA A 543 14.36 3.40 -18.00
C ALA A 543 15.62 4.27 -18.20
N VAL A 544 16.35 4.10 -19.31
CA VAL A 544 17.47 4.97 -19.68
C VAL A 544 17.01 6.40 -19.94
N ARG A 545 15.92 6.59 -20.70
CA ARG A 545 15.34 7.92 -20.97
C ARG A 545 14.89 8.65 -19.70
N GLN A 546 14.46 7.89 -18.69
CA GLN A 546 14.05 8.42 -17.38
C GLN A 546 15.23 8.58 -16.40
N GLY A 547 16.48 8.34 -16.85
CA GLY A 547 17.68 8.45 -16.03
C GLY A 547 17.80 7.38 -14.94
N MET A 548 17.04 6.29 -15.04
CA MET A 548 17.02 5.21 -14.06
C MET A 548 18.06 4.11 -14.35
N LEU A 549 18.50 4.01 -15.61
CA LEU A 549 19.56 3.12 -16.07
C LEU A 549 20.60 3.92 -16.86
N ALA A 550 21.84 3.50 -16.77
CA ALA A 550 22.96 3.99 -17.57
C ALA A 550 23.47 2.91 -18.54
N PRO A 551 24.22 3.28 -19.59
CA PRO A 551 24.93 2.33 -20.43
C PRO A 551 25.79 1.36 -19.60
N GLU A 552 25.82 0.10 -20.00
CA GLU A 552 26.50 -1.02 -19.33
C GLU A 552 25.93 -1.43 -17.95
N ASP A 553 24.86 -0.79 -17.44
CA ASP A 553 24.18 -1.27 -16.24
C ASP A 553 23.60 -2.68 -16.45
N HIS A 554 23.62 -3.49 -15.39
CA HIS A 554 22.95 -4.79 -15.38
C HIS A 554 21.50 -4.67 -14.94
N VAL A 555 20.63 -5.43 -15.60
CA VAL A 555 19.20 -5.53 -15.30
C VAL A 555 18.82 -6.99 -15.16
N VAL A 556 18.11 -7.31 -14.09
CA VAL A 556 17.49 -8.64 -13.91
C VAL A 556 16.03 -8.57 -14.31
N THR A 557 15.57 -9.56 -15.05
CA THR A 557 14.22 -9.58 -15.60
C THR A 557 13.47 -10.81 -15.16
N VAL A 558 12.20 -10.65 -14.81
CA VAL A 558 11.28 -11.75 -14.52
C VAL A 558 10.10 -11.63 -15.47
N SER A 559 9.94 -12.61 -16.35
CA SER A 559 8.87 -12.61 -17.34
C SER A 559 8.22 -13.98 -17.46
N ARG A 560 6.97 -13.99 -17.94
CA ARG A 560 6.20 -15.21 -18.16
C ARG A 560 6.45 -15.72 -19.57
N THR A 561 6.92 -16.96 -19.72
CA THR A 561 7.21 -17.60 -21.02
C THR A 561 6.06 -18.45 -21.54
N GLY A 562 5.16 -18.88 -20.66
CA GLY A 562 4.05 -19.79 -20.99
C GLY A 562 2.99 -19.83 -19.89
N VAL A 563 2.11 -20.82 -19.89
CA VAL A 563 1.10 -20.98 -18.84
C VAL A 563 1.76 -21.48 -17.55
N GLY A 564 1.93 -20.57 -16.57
CA GLY A 564 2.51 -20.91 -15.27
C GLY A 564 4.04 -21.03 -15.25
N GLU A 565 4.72 -20.77 -16.37
CA GLU A 565 6.17 -20.75 -16.48
C GLU A 565 6.72 -19.33 -16.48
N TYR A 566 7.77 -19.14 -15.69
CA TYR A 566 8.47 -17.87 -15.55
C TYR A 566 9.95 -18.09 -15.78
N MET A 567 10.61 -17.08 -16.32
CA MET A 567 12.05 -17.09 -16.56
C MET A 567 12.72 -15.90 -15.88
N ILE A 568 14.00 -16.09 -15.53
CA ILE A 568 14.89 -15.03 -15.10
C ILE A 568 15.92 -14.82 -16.19
N LYS A 569 16.12 -13.59 -16.67
CA LYS A 569 17.26 -13.24 -17.50
C LYS A 569 18.07 -12.14 -16.82
N ILE A 570 19.39 -12.19 -17.01
CA ILE A 570 20.30 -11.11 -16.67
C ILE A 570 20.77 -10.51 -17.99
N VAL A 571 20.55 -9.22 -18.16
CA VAL A 571 20.91 -8.49 -19.37
C VAL A 571 21.71 -7.25 -19.01
N SER A 572 22.49 -6.74 -19.96
CA SER A 572 23.17 -5.45 -19.82
C SER A 572 22.57 -4.44 -20.77
N VAL A 573 22.51 -3.18 -20.34
CA VAL A 573 22.26 -2.05 -21.24
C VAL A 573 23.43 -1.93 -22.21
N ASN A 574 23.15 -1.70 -23.49
CA ASN A 574 24.19 -1.49 -24.47
C ASN A 574 24.99 -0.20 -24.22
N GLU A 575 26.14 -0.06 -24.87
CA GLU A 575 27.07 1.07 -24.70
C GLU A 575 26.48 2.44 -25.08
N PHE A 576 25.38 2.44 -25.85
CA PHE A 576 24.69 3.65 -26.31
C PHE A 576 23.43 3.99 -25.50
N GLY A 577 23.02 3.15 -24.54
CA GLY A 577 21.74 3.30 -23.83
C GLY A 577 20.51 3.14 -24.73
N SER A 578 20.65 2.60 -25.93
CA SER A 578 19.59 2.47 -26.94
C SER A 578 18.87 1.13 -26.91
N GLY A 579 19.25 0.22 -26.01
CA GLY A 579 18.65 -1.10 -25.89
C GLY A 579 19.51 -2.08 -25.10
N ILE A 580 19.28 -3.37 -25.32
CA ILE A 580 19.98 -4.46 -24.63
C ILE A 580 21.22 -4.85 -25.42
N LYS A 581 22.28 -5.21 -24.71
CA LYS A 581 23.51 -5.77 -25.29
C LYS A 581 23.26 -7.20 -25.77
N HIS A 582 23.18 -7.38 -27.09
CA HIS A 582 23.08 -8.70 -27.71
C HIS A 582 24.48 -9.29 -27.90
N ILE A 583 24.78 -10.38 -27.18
CA ILE A 583 25.95 -11.20 -27.49
C ILE A 583 25.56 -12.07 -28.68
N ARG A 584 25.77 -11.58 -29.91
CA ARG A 584 25.69 -12.47 -31.07
C ARG A 584 26.79 -13.52 -30.92
N PRO A 585 26.50 -14.83 -31.01
CA PRO A 585 27.56 -15.80 -31.22
C PRO A 585 28.32 -15.34 -32.47
N LYS A 586 29.64 -15.20 -32.37
CA LYS A 586 30.48 -14.96 -33.57
C LYS A 586 30.05 -16.01 -34.60
N SER A 587 29.73 -15.58 -35.83
CA SER A 587 29.37 -16.57 -36.85
C SER A 587 30.50 -17.58 -36.97
N LEU A 588 30.19 -18.83 -37.30
CA LEU A 588 31.21 -19.85 -37.49
C LEU A 588 32.30 -19.35 -38.46
N LEU A 589 31.91 -18.57 -39.48
CA LEU A 589 32.79 -17.84 -40.40
C LEU A 589 33.73 -16.85 -39.71
N THR A 590 33.27 -16.05 -38.75
CA THR A 590 34.12 -15.14 -37.97
C THR A 590 35.10 -15.90 -37.06
N ILE A 591 34.70 -17.05 -36.53
CA ILE A 591 35.56 -17.93 -35.73
C ILE A 591 36.62 -18.60 -36.63
N LEU A 592 36.22 -19.11 -37.80
CA LEU A 592 37.09 -19.77 -38.77
C LEU A 592 38.09 -18.80 -39.42
N ARG A 593 37.67 -17.55 -39.73
CA ARG A 593 38.57 -16.47 -40.18
C ARG A 593 39.58 -16.08 -39.09
N GLY A 594 39.17 -16.09 -37.81
CA GLY A 594 40.07 -15.85 -36.67
C GLY A 594 41.07 -16.99 -36.41
N GLN A 595 40.84 -18.17 -36.96
CA GLN A 595 41.75 -19.33 -36.88
C GLN A 595 42.61 -19.52 -38.14
N GLY A 596 42.64 -18.54 -39.04
CA GLY A 596 43.53 -18.55 -40.20
C GLY A 596 43.13 -19.53 -41.31
N GLN A 597 41.88 -20.00 -41.34
CA GLN A 597 41.37 -20.81 -42.45
C GLN A 597 40.82 -19.92 -43.57
N ASN A 598 41.33 -20.12 -44.79
CA ASN A 598 40.81 -19.50 -46.01
C ASN A 598 39.44 -20.11 -46.32
N VAL A 599 38.37 -19.34 -46.11
CA VAL A 599 37.02 -19.66 -46.57
C VAL A 599 36.75 -18.81 -47.81
N PRO A 600 36.30 -19.39 -48.94
CA PRO A 600 36.05 -18.64 -50.17
C PRO A 600 34.91 -17.62 -49.99
N ASP A 601 35.05 -16.47 -50.65
CA ASP A 601 34.04 -15.42 -50.69
C ASP A 601 32.83 -15.88 -51.49
N GLU A 602 31.75 -16.25 -50.81
CA GLU A 602 30.42 -16.20 -51.43
C GLU A 602 29.93 -14.76 -51.36
N GLU A 603 29.47 -14.26 -52.50
CA GLU A 603 28.96 -12.90 -52.71
C GLU A 603 28.07 -12.48 -51.54
N GLU A 604 28.52 -11.47 -50.79
CA GLU A 604 27.65 -10.68 -49.93
C GLU A 604 26.59 -10.07 -50.85
N GLY A 605 25.42 -10.72 -50.91
CA GLY A 605 24.22 -10.05 -51.37
C GLY A 605 24.07 -8.79 -50.55
N GLU A 606 24.21 -7.64 -51.21
CA GLU A 606 23.83 -6.33 -50.68
C GLU A 606 22.33 -6.35 -50.34
N GLU A 607 21.95 -6.97 -49.22
CA GLU A 607 20.80 -6.49 -48.46
C GLU A 607 21.27 -5.21 -47.79
N GLY A 608 21.16 -4.12 -48.56
CA GLY A 608 21.47 -2.78 -48.10
C GLY A 608 20.81 -2.53 -46.75
N GLU A 609 21.48 -1.69 -45.95
CA GLU A 609 20.89 -0.99 -44.83
C GLU A 609 19.63 -0.24 -45.31
N GLN A 610 18.50 -0.94 -45.40
CA GLN A 610 17.23 -0.30 -45.19
C GLN A 610 17.24 0.09 -43.72
N ARG A 611 17.68 1.33 -43.48
CA ARG A 611 17.06 2.20 -42.49
C ARG A 611 15.57 2.26 -42.81
N GLU A 612 14.87 1.17 -42.50
CA GLU A 612 13.44 1.19 -42.35
C GLU A 612 13.23 1.99 -41.07
N SER A 613 13.16 3.31 -41.22
CA SER A 613 12.47 4.19 -40.29
C SER A 613 10.99 3.84 -40.34
N VAL A 614 10.64 2.62 -39.95
CA VAL A 614 9.29 2.32 -39.54
C VAL A 614 9.12 3.14 -38.28
N SER A 615 8.26 4.14 -38.35
CA SER A 615 7.65 4.73 -37.17
C SER A 615 6.83 3.65 -36.47
N ARG A 616 7.51 2.67 -35.86
CA ARG A 616 6.86 1.69 -34.99
C ARG A 616 6.38 2.49 -33.80
N GLY A 617 5.06 2.67 -33.72
CA GLY A 617 4.42 3.20 -32.51
C GLY A 617 4.95 2.42 -31.31
N SER A 618 5.40 3.15 -30.29
CA SER A 618 5.93 2.58 -29.06
C SER A 618 4.95 1.54 -28.48
N SER A 619 5.42 0.31 -28.21
CA SER A 619 4.61 -0.74 -27.58
C SER A 619 4.59 -0.62 -26.06
N ILE A 620 5.36 0.29 -25.49
CA ILE A 620 5.06 0.94 -24.23
C ILE A 620 4.25 2.19 -24.55
N LEU A 621 3.19 2.48 -23.79
CA LEU A 621 2.39 3.68 -23.99
C LEU A 621 3.20 4.93 -23.58
N LEU A 622 4.15 5.33 -24.43
CA LEU A 622 4.95 6.55 -24.36
C LEU A 622 4.33 7.54 -25.32
N GLY A 623 3.40 8.33 -24.82
CA GLY A 623 2.54 9.15 -25.67
C GLY A 623 3.25 10.36 -26.21
N THR A 624 3.31 10.40 -27.54
CA THR A 624 3.23 11.62 -28.34
C THR A 624 1.76 12.06 -28.55
N GLY A 625 0.85 11.73 -27.62
CA GLY A 625 -0.58 12.08 -27.67
C GLY A 625 -1.32 11.81 -26.35
N ASN A 626 -2.55 12.32 -26.26
CA ASN A 626 -3.45 12.48 -25.08
C ASN A 626 -3.79 11.25 -24.21
N GLU A 627 -3.08 10.12 -24.32
CA GLU A 627 -3.46 8.85 -23.67
C GLU A 627 -2.33 8.14 -22.88
N SER A 628 -1.20 8.78 -22.59
CA SER A 628 -0.11 8.13 -21.83
C SER A 628 0.14 8.73 -20.44
N LEU A 629 0.20 7.85 -19.43
CA LEU A 629 0.60 8.13 -18.05
C LEU A 629 2.01 7.55 -17.80
N VAL A 630 2.97 8.40 -17.44
CA VAL A 630 4.38 8.14 -17.13
C VAL A 630 4.64 8.20 -15.60
N LEU A 631 5.58 7.35 -15.18
CA LEU A 631 6.20 7.17 -13.87
C LEU A 631 6.27 8.39 -12.92
N HIS A 632 6.27 8.09 -11.61
CA HIS A 632 6.80 8.97 -10.56
C HIS A 632 8.34 9.06 -10.68
N THR A 633 8.84 9.82 -11.65
CA THR A 633 10.26 10.21 -11.74
C THR A 633 10.37 11.70 -12.08
N PRO A 634 11.43 12.39 -11.61
CA PRO A 634 11.57 13.82 -11.81
C PRO A 634 11.96 14.10 -13.27
N ALA A 635 11.36 15.13 -13.86
CA ALA A 635 11.92 15.75 -15.06
C ALA A 635 13.13 16.58 -14.62
N GLY A 636 14.33 16.00 -14.70
CA GLY A 636 15.60 16.69 -14.39
C GLY A 636 16.72 16.19 -15.30
N PRO A 637 17.73 17.03 -15.61
CA PRO A 637 18.83 16.64 -16.49
C PRO A 637 19.65 15.50 -15.88
N ALA A 638 20.14 14.59 -16.72
CA ALA A 638 20.94 13.45 -16.31
C ALA A 638 22.10 13.90 -15.40
N PRO A 639 22.33 13.25 -14.24
CA PRO A 639 23.45 13.60 -13.38
C PRO A 639 24.76 13.22 -14.09
N SER A 640 25.61 14.20 -14.34
CA SER A 640 27.00 13.96 -14.73
C SER A 640 27.75 13.37 -13.52
N ARG A 641 27.84 12.04 -13.44
CA ARG A 641 28.75 11.38 -12.50
C ARG A 641 30.17 11.47 -13.05
N THR A 642 30.94 12.44 -12.56
CA THR A 642 32.39 12.46 -12.77
C THR A 642 32.99 11.24 -12.07
N ARG A 643 33.59 10.32 -12.84
CA ARG A 643 34.42 9.25 -12.31
C ARG A 643 35.64 9.88 -11.64
N SER A 644 35.73 9.83 -10.31
CA SER A 644 37.01 10.02 -9.62
C SER A 644 37.87 8.78 -9.87
N GLY A 645 38.65 8.83 -10.96
CA GLY A 645 39.73 7.88 -11.18
C GLY A 645 40.84 8.13 -10.16
N ALA A 646 40.88 7.33 -9.09
CA ALA A 646 42.06 7.21 -8.26
C ALA A 646 43.13 6.43 -9.03
N ASN A 647 43.92 7.13 -9.85
CA ASN A 647 45.22 6.64 -10.29
C ASN A 647 46.27 7.14 -9.29
N GLY A 648 46.55 6.32 -8.29
CA GLY A 648 47.73 6.46 -7.44
C GLY A 648 48.80 5.47 -7.90
N HIS A 649 49.74 5.95 -8.72
CA HIS A 649 51.08 5.37 -8.83
C HIS A 649 52.08 6.47 -9.19
N ALA A 650 53.16 6.50 -8.38
CA ALA A 650 54.31 7.42 -8.33
C ALA A 650 54.05 8.79 -7.68
#